data_AF-A0A1I8IK45-F1
#
_entry.id   AF-A0A1I8IK45-F1
#
_cell.length_a   1.000
_cell.length_b   1.000
_cell.length_c   1.000
_cell.angle_alpha   90.00
_cell.angle_beta   90.00
_cell.angle_gamma   90.00
#
_symmetry.space_group_name_H-M   'P 1'
#
loop_
_entity.id
_entity.type
_entity.pdbx_description
1 polymer ?
#
loop_
_entity_poly.entity_id
_entity_poly.type
_entity_poly.pdbx_seq_one_letter_code
_entity_poly.pdbx_strand_id
1 'polypeptide(L)'
;MRSESWLMLLCALFCSAFVPAQFTQECRSDTYPPPSSSEVEWFDVSLDEAPIIRWRHVVARRQSQIRDLLLQFKNFIRQLTGSSVYFNLVARSLTLIAPTVPQPYQDEMVGISTVTGIPLGEILLYNIFYEATNLCTSVLAEDSKGVLYHARNLDFGLFFGWDKAKKTWLVTEYLRPTIVNIRFKKSGQTVFMSTHFAGYVGILTALKPGRFSLTVNSRNSLDGSSTLGIIEWILGKRDAVWMGFLTRRVMETADSYAQAKQMLTGTKMLAPAYFILGGNSTMQGCVITRSRDAAIDVWERSAAANHTWYLLQTNYDHWKPPFVLDDRRTPGNKCMMAKGQASMGFKEIFNVLSSIPVLNKLTTYTALMRVDTGEYHSYRQTCKDPCPICSLICPLIALPTSMKLTPELIQNSVQTTNPLGDRELDLRGYKVALLENLSATLDQFDTIDLTDNEIRKLDGFPHLPRLANLMLNNNKVMRIGDGLSSSLPRLSTLLLTNNCLQELADLEPLTALKRLRFLSLLKNPVCSRRNYRLHVVHKLPSLRFLDFRRITDAERRQAAALFTSGGVGDVADKSAASLKSKPAKTFTPGAPVPAAAAAASAPVSAAGGPTSADLLAVREAIRRANTLDEVEEHFKAIKIGHRYRYIVFHIVNDSTITTERIVEESSYEDFVDSLPRNDCRYIIYDYAYTLEDGGKREKLLFIHWAPDVCKIRCKMIYASSKDAIKHKLRGVVEIQANDISEVAEDCIRDRLKAAGASGDKEPGCKLRFGVLFLSQSFAAMTCQSRLTPLLLLLLLACLAANSQAQIPTQCRSDAYPPPADSEIDWVDVDLDEAPLTRWRNVVAHRGPQLRALIAQFRIFVRNMTGSELLINLVDKDLTPLAHTLPQPFRDEIVGIANMTGIPLGEVTLYNIFYEIFTVCTSIVAEDQKGVLYHARNLDFGLFLGWDLANSTWLITEYLRPAIVNIRFKKSGQTVFMSTNFAGYVGILTALKPGRFSLTMNERFNADGGYIGVIEWILGKRDAVWMGFLTRSVMETADSYAQAKQMLTGTKMLAPAYFILGGNSTMQGCIITRSRDDAIDVWERSAAANHTWYLLQTNYDHWKPPFVLDDRRTPGNKCMMAKGQASMGFKEIFNVLSSIPVLNKLTTYTALMRVDTGEYHSYRQTCKDPCAPW
;
A
#
# COMPACT_ATOMS: atom_id res chain seq x y z
N MET A 1 -1.51 0.81 12.03
CA MET A 1 -2.17 -0.47 11.66
C MET A 1 -3.11 -0.04 10.59
N ARG A 2 -2.95 -0.60 9.40
CA ARG A 2 -3.51 -0.10 8.15
C ARG A 2 -5.04 -0.21 8.13
N SER A 3 -5.71 0.76 7.51
CA SER A 3 -7.17 0.92 7.43
C SER A 3 -7.91 -0.05 6.51
N GLU A 4 -7.18 -0.90 5.79
CA GLU A 4 -7.76 -2.06 5.09
C GLU A 4 -8.15 -3.20 6.05
N SER A 5 -7.81 -3.05 7.34
CA SER A 5 -8.01 -4.09 8.34
C SER A 5 -9.48 -4.34 8.65
N TRP A 6 -10.39 -3.36 8.72
CA TRP A 6 -11.70 -3.58 9.36
C TRP A 6 -12.73 -4.35 8.53
N LEU A 7 -12.82 -4.15 7.21
CA LEU A 7 -13.69 -4.99 6.37
C LEU A 7 -13.15 -6.42 6.28
N MET A 8 -11.82 -6.56 6.33
CA MET A 8 -11.13 -7.85 6.41
C MET A 8 -11.16 -8.47 7.80
N LEU A 9 -11.24 -7.69 8.88
CA LEU A 9 -11.36 -8.10 10.29
C LEU A 9 -12.79 -8.56 10.57
N LEU A 10 -13.80 -7.96 9.93
CA LEU A 10 -15.18 -8.47 9.95
C LEU A 10 -15.29 -9.80 9.21
N CYS A 11 -14.63 -9.96 8.04
CA CYS A 11 -14.48 -11.26 7.39
C CYS A 11 -13.64 -12.25 8.25
N ALA A 12 -12.61 -11.77 8.94
CA ALA A 12 -11.80 -12.56 9.88
C ALA A 12 -12.60 -13.04 11.07
N LEU A 13 -13.42 -12.16 11.66
CA LEU A 13 -14.28 -12.43 12.80
C LEU A 13 -15.44 -13.35 12.42
N PHE A 14 -15.98 -13.23 11.19
CA PHE A 14 -16.93 -14.20 10.64
C PHE A 14 -16.30 -15.58 10.38
N CYS A 15 -15.02 -15.64 9.98
CA CYS A 15 -14.30 -16.91 9.79
C CYS A 15 -13.81 -17.52 11.12
N SER A 16 -13.38 -16.70 12.08
CA SER A 16 -12.88 -17.15 13.39
C SER A 16 -14.00 -17.65 14.30
N ALA A 17 -15.25 -17.24 14.05
CA ALA A 17 -16.42 -17.80 14.73
C ALA A 17 -16.78 -19.22 14.25
N PHE A 18 -16.15 -19.75 13.19
CA PHE A 18 -16.51 -21.03 12.56
C PHE A 18 -15.36 -21.98 12.24
N VAL A 19 -14.15 -21.80 12.80
CA VAL A 19 -13.07 -22.79 12.63
C VAL A 19 -12.43 -23.15 13.97
N PRO A 20 -12.79 -24.29 14.58
CA PRO A 20 -11.84 -24.98 15.44
C PRO A 20 -10.65 -25.44 14.60
N ALA A 21 -9.45 -25.39 15.18
CA ALA A 21 -8.16 -25.76 14.61
C ALA A 21 -8.00 -27.25 14.23
N GLN A 22 -9.02 -27.88 13.63
CA GLN A 22 -9.14 -29.35 13.49
C GLN A 22 -9.60 -29.84 12.10
N PHE A 23 -9.46 -29.07 11.01
CA PHE A 23 -9.83 -29.55 9.66
C PHE A 23 -8.68 -30.10 8.81
N THR A 24 -7.50 -30.39 9.39
CA THR A 24 -6.49 -31.19 8.70
C THR A 24 -6.88 -32.67 8.78
N GLN A 25 -7.55 -33.17 7.75
CA GLN A 25 -7.80 -34.61 7.58
C GLN A 25 -6.54 -35.32 7.07
N GLU A 26 -6.47 -36.63 7.28
CA GLU A 26 -5.49 -37.48 6.60
C GLU A 26 -5.61 -37.34 5.07
N CYS A 27 -4.50 -37.60 4.38
CA CYS A 27 -4.43 -37.54 2.93
C CYS A 27 -5.45 -38.50 2.32
N ARG A 28 -6.40 -37.96 1.55
CA ARG A 28 -7.45 -38.77 0.95
C ARG A 28 -6.86 -39.78 -0.03
N SER A 29 -7.56 -40.90 -0.18
CA SER A 29 -7.27 -41.95 -1.14
C SER A 29 -8.55 -42.31 -1.88
N ASP A 30 -8.41 -42.86 -3.07
CA ASP A 30 -9.51 -43.36 -3.92
C ASP A 30 -10.58 -42.31 -4.29
N THR A 31 -10.17 -41.06 -4.52
CA THR A 31 -11.06 -40.02 -5.05
C THR A 31 -11.06 -39.94 -6.58
N TYR A 32 -10.23 -40.76 -7.25
CA TYR A 32 -10.07 -40.80 -8.71
C TYR A 32 -10.37 -42.20 -9.28
N PRO A 33 -11.11 -42.32 -10.41
CA PRO A 33 -11.69 -41.21 -11.17
C PRO A 33 -12.93 -40.62 -10.46
N PRO A 34 -13.14 -39.30 -10.52
CA PRO A 34 -14.36 -38.69 -10.02
C PRO A 34 -15.58 -39.08 -10.89
N PRO A 35 -16.82 -38.83 -10.42
CA PRO A 35 -18.02 -39.13 -11.20
C PRO A 35 -18.02 -38.46 -12.58
N SER A 36 -18.50 -39.16 -13.62
CA SER A 36 -18.55 -38.62 -14.99
C SER A 36 -19.35 -37.32 -15.11
N SER A 37 -20.34 -37.09 -14.24
CA SER A 37 -21.10 -35.83 -14.17
C SER A 37 -20.25 -34.61 -13.77
N SER A 38 -19.07 -34.82 -13.18
CA SER A 38 -18.13 -33.75 -12.86
C SER A 38 -17.27 -33.34 -14.05
N GLU A 39 -17.18 -34.15 -15.10
CA GLU A 39 -16.34 -33.88 -16.26
C GLU A 39 -16.78 -32.60 -17.00
N VAL A 40 -15.79 -31.86 -17.49
CA VAL A 40 -15.99 -30.59 -18.17
C VAL A 40 -16.12 -30.80 -19.68
N GLU A 41 -17.20 -30.27 -20.27
CA GLU A 41 -17.51 -30.36 -21.70
C GLU A 41 -16.44 -29.66 -22.57
N TRP A 42 -16.10 -30.27 -23.70
CA TRP A 42 -15.11 -29.79 -24.67
C TRP A 42 -15.74 -29.01 -25.83
N PHE A 43 -15.06 -27.95 -26.27
CA PHE A 43 -15.38 -27.17 -27.46
C PHE A 43 -14.12 -26.93 -28.29
N ASP A 44 -14.31 -26.71 -29.59
CA ASP A 44 -13.24 -26.41 -30.54
C ASP A 44 -13.32 -24.95 -30.97
N VAL A 45 -12.28 -24.18 -30.69
CA VAL A 45 -12.19 -22.78 -31.10
C VAL A 45 -11.14 -22.66 -32.19
N SER A 46 -11.55 -22.28 -33.41
CA SER A 46 -10.64 -22.07 -34.52
C SER A 46 -9.98 -20.70 -34.45
N LEU A 47 -8.66 -20.66 -34.40
CA LEU A 47 -7.85 -19.45 -34.49
C LEU A 47 -7.79 -18.89 -35.93
N ASP A 48 -8.18 -19.70 -36.94
CA ASP A 48 -8.29 -19.26 -38.33
C ASP A 48 -9.55 -18.40 -38.57
N GLU A 49 -10.56 -18.54 -37.71
CA GLU A 49 -11.74 -17.68 -37.73
C GLU A 49 -11.40 -16.27 -37.22
N ALA A 50 -12.13 -15.27 -37.74
CA ALA A 50 -12.02 -13.90 -37.27
C ALA A 50 -12.31 -13.84 -35.75
N PRO A 51 -11.50 -13.11 -34.95
CA PRO A 51 -11.63 -13.05 -33.50
C PRO A 51 -13.09 -12.86 -33.00
N ILE A 52 -13.85 -11.98 -33.65
CA ILE A 52 -15.24 -11.66 -33.30
C ILE A 52 -16.22 -12.84 -33.37
N ILE A 53 -15.93 -13.93 -34.09
CA ILE A 53 -16.84 -15.09 -34.20
C ILE A 53 -16.35 -16.35 -33.48
N ARG A 54 -15.09 -16.39 -33.02
CA ARG A 54 -14.43 -17.58 -32.46
C ARG A 54 -15.22 -18.25 -31.33
N TRP A 55 -15.82 -17.45 -30.47
CA TRP A 55 -16.49 -17.91 -29.25
C TRP A 55 -18.00 -18.18 -29.43
N ARG A 56 -18.58 -17.89 -30.61
CA ARG A 56 -20.04 -17.84 -30.80
C ARG A 56 -20.78 -19.07 -30.28
N HIS A 57 -20.27 -20.26 -30.60
CA HIS A 57 -20.92 -21.53 -30.29
C HIS A 57 -20.73 -21.90 -28.81
N VAL A 58 -19.59 -21.54 -28.20
CA VAL A 58 -19.32 -21.73 -26.77
C VAL A 58 -20.25 -20.86 -25.92
N VAL A 59 -20.32 -19.56 -26.21
CA VAL A 59 -21.12 -18.64 -25.39
C VAL A 59 -22.61 -18.74 -25.66
N ALA A 60 -23.05 -19.15 -26.86
CA ALA A 60 -24.44 -19.50 -27.10
C ALA A 60 -24.89 -20.68 -26.21
N ARG A 61 -24.03 -21.70 -26.06
CA ARG A 61 -24.29 -22.88 -25.21
C ARG A 61 -24.31 -22.55 -23.71
N ARG A 62 -23.65 -21.46 -23.28
CA ARG A 62 -23.54 -21.04 -21.87
C ARG A 62 -24.20 -19.70 -21.55
N GLN A 63 -25.03 -19.18 -22.46
CA GLN A 63 -25.54 -17.81 -22.39
C GLN A 63 -26.33 -17.54 -21.12
N SER A 64 -27.22 -18.46 -20.73
CA SER A 64 -28.03 -18.31 -19.51
C SER A 64 -27.15 -18.32 -18.25
N GLN A 65 -26.17 -19.22 -18.18
CA GLN A 65 -25.26 -19.31 -17.04
C GLN A 65 -24.41 -18.04 -16.88
N ILE A 66 -23.91 -17.47 -17.99
CA ILE A 66 -23.16 -16.21 -17.95
C ILE A 66 -24.06 -15.06 -17.49
N ARG A 67 -25.30 -14.98 -18.00
CA ARG A 67 -26.28 -13.96 -17.58
C ARG A 67 -26.63 -14.08 -16.11
N ASP A 68 -26.86 -15.29 -15.61
CA ASP A 68 -27.18 -15.54 -14.21
C ASP A 68 -26.03 -15.14 -13.29
N LEU A 69 -24.79 -15.48 -13.67
CA LEU A 69 -23.59 -15.09 -12.94
C LEU A 69 -23.46 -13.56 -12.86
N LEU A 70 -23.57 -12.86 -13.98
CA LEU A 70 -23.53 -11.39 -14.01
C LEU A 70 -24.71 -10.76 -13.26
N LEU A 71 -25.88 -11.37 -13.30
CA LEU A 71 -27.03 -10.92 -12.51
C LEU A 71 -26.76 -11.05 -11.01
N GLN A 72 -26.11 -12.12 -10.55
CA GLN A 72 -25.69 -12.22 -9.15
C GLN A 72 -24.65 -11.16 -8.78
N PHE A 73 -23.70 -10.86 -9.67
CA PHE A 73 -22.79 -9.73 -9.46
C PHE A 73 -23.55 -8.40 -9.35
N LYS A 74 -24.48 -8.12 -10.26
CA LYS A 74 -25.34 -6.92 -10.21
C LYS A 74 -26.15 -6.84 -8.93
N ASN A 75 -26.79 -7.94 -8.55
CA ASN A 75 -27.62 -8.03 -7.35
C ASN A 75 -26.78 -7.82 -6.09
N PHE A 76 -25.56 -8.37 -6.06
CA PHE A 76 -24.63 -8.18 -4.98
C PHE A 76 -24.17 -6.72 -4.89
N ILE A 77 -23.75 -6.08 -5.99
CA ILE A 77 -23.41 -4.65 -6.01
C ILE A 77 -24.62 -3.80 -5.61
N ARG A 78 -25.83 -4.16 -6.03
CA ARG A 78 -27.07 -3.49 -5.61
C ARG A 78 -27.32 -3.65 -4.10
N GLN A 79 -27.11 -4.83 -3.52
CA GLN A 79 -27.24 -5.07 -2.08
C GLN A 79 -26.18 -4.32 -1.26
N LEU A 80 -24.96 -4.26 -1.78
CA LEU A 80 -23.85 -3.48 -1.25
C LEU A 80 -24.17 -1.99 -1.17
N THR A 81 -24.54 -1.43 -2.32
CA THR A 81 -24.56 0.02 -2.55
C THR A 81 -25.96 0.64 -2.48
N GLY A 82 -26.98 -0.18 -2.27
CA GLY A 82 -28.39 0.22 -2.34
C GLY A 82 -28.89 0.58 -3.75
N SER A 83 -28.06 0.44 -4.79
CA SER A 83 -28.41 0.88 -6.15
C SER A 83 -27.71 0.06 -7.25
N SER A 84 -28.43 -0.24 -8.34
CA SER A 84 -27.82 -0.84 -9.54
C SER A 84 -27.05 0.19 -10.40
N VAL A 85 -27.17 1.49 -10.09
CA VAL A 85 -26.55 2.58 -10.86
C VAL A 85 -25.02 2.45 -10.86
N TYR A 86 -24.39 2.07 -9.75
CA TYR A 86 -22.94 1.89 -9.68
C TYR A 86 -22.44 0.83 -10.67
N PHE A 87 -23.07 -0.34 -10.69
CA PHE A 87 -22.71 -1.39 -11.64
C PHE A 87 -22.89 -0.90 -13.08
N ASN A 88 -24.02 -0.26 -13.37
CA ASN A 88 -24.32 0.25 -14.71
C ASN A 88 -23.35 1.36 -15.14
N LEU A 89 -22.92 2.23 -14.21
CA LEU A 89 -21.93 3.28 -14.46
C LEU A 89 -20.57 2.67 -14.76
N VAL A 90 -20.11 1.72 -13.94
CA VAL A 90 -18.85 1.01 -14.17
C VAL A 90 -18.88 0.31 -15.52
N ALA A 91 -19.95 -0.41 -15.84
CA ALA A 91 -20.13 -1.05 -17.14
C ALA A 91 -20.14 -0.02 -18.30
N ARG A 92 -20.80 1.13 -18.15
CA ARG A 92 -20.78 2.20 -19.17
C ARG A 92 -19.39 2.78 -19.37
N SER A 93 -18.68 3.12 -18.30
CA SER A 93 -17.31 3.63 -18.35
C SER A 93 -16.36 2.62 -18.97
N LEU A 94 -16.50 1.34 -18.62
CA LEU A 94 -15.72 0.26 -19.22
C LEU A 94 -16.01 0.08 -20.72
N THR A 95 -17.24 0.36 -21.15
CA THR A 95 -17.58 0.36 -22.59
C THR A 95 -16.79 1.43 -23.35
N LEU A 96 -16.55 2.60 -22.75
CA LEU A 96 -15.77 3.68 -23.39
C LEU A 96 -14.29 3.32 -23.57
N ILE A 97 -13.72 2.51 -22.68
CA ILE A 97 -12.32 2.10 -22.74
C ILE A 97 -12.12 0.71 -23.38
N ALA A 98 -13.19 -0.06 -23.62
CA ALA A 98 -13.11 -1.36 -24.29
C ALA A 98 -12.35 -1.33 -25.62
N PRO A 99 -12.43 -0.26 -26.45
CA PRO A 99 -11.61 -0.15 -27.66
C PRO A 99 -10.10 -0.09 -27.46
N THR A 100 -9.64 0.06 -26.21
CA THR A 100 -8.21 0.13 -25.87
C THR A 100 -7.63 -1.20 -25.43
N VAL A 101 -8.47 -2.23 -25.31
CA VAL A 101 -8.02 -3.60 -25.10
C VAL A 101 -7.24 -4.06 -26.34
N PRO A 102 -6.09 -4.74 -26.19
CA PRO A 102 -5.34 -5.24 -27.33
C PRO A 102 -6.08 -6.33 -28.11
N GLN A 103 -5.82 -6.41 -29.40
CA GLN A 103 -6.27 -7.52 -30.25
C GLN A 103 -5.47 -8.80 -29.91
N PRO A 104 -6.07 -10.01 -30.05
CA PRO A 104 -7.43 -10.29 -30.55
C PRO A 104 -8.53 -10.21 -29.47
N TYR A 105 -8.18 -9.92 -28.21
CA TYR A 105 -9.07 -10.05 -27.06
C TYR A 105 -10.26 -9.08 -27.13
N GLN A 106 -10.03 -7.88 -27.67
CA GLN A 106 -11.07 -6.88 -27.89
C GLN A 106 -12.21 -7.44 -28.75
N ASP A 107 -11.90 -7.91 -29.95
CA ASP A 107 -12.90 -8.38 -30.91
C ASP A 107 -13.60 -9.64 -30.40
N GLU A 108 -12.88 -10.53 -29.72
CA GLU A 108 -13.50 -11.68 -29.06
C GLU A 108 -14.52 -11.28 -27.99
N MET A 109 -14.21 -10.27 -27.17
CA MET A 109 -15.17 -9.73 -26.20
C MET A 109 -16.36 -9.04 -26.87
N VAL A 110 -16.14 -8.35 -27.99
CA VAL A 110 -17.24 -7.80 -28.82
C VAL A 110 -18.13 -8.93 -29.33
N GLY A 111 -17.56 -9.99 -29.88
CA GLY A 111 -18.27 -11.17 -30.36
C GLY A 111 -19.13 -11.83 -29.28
N ILE A 112 -18.56 -11.98 -28.08
CA ILE A 112 -19.27 -12.50 -26.90
C ILE A 112 -20.43 -11.59 -26.54
N SER A 113 -20.21 -10.27 -26.50
CA SER A 113 -21.26 -9.27 -26.23
C SER A 113 -22.40 -9.35 -27.24
N THR A 114 -22.09 -9.46 -28.53
CA THR A 114 -23.08 -9.57 -29.62
C THR A 114 -23.93 -10.82 -29.50
N VAL A 115 -23.31 -11.99 -29.30
CA VAL A 115 -24.04 -13.28 -29.23
C VAL A 115 -24.87 -13.38 -27.95
N THR A 116 -24.32 -12.94 -26.83
CA THR A 116 -24.99 -13.08 -25.53
C THR A 116 -26.02 -11.97 -25.27
N GLY A 117 -25.95 -10.85 -25.98
CA GLY A 117 -26.73 -9.62 -25.72
C GLY A 117 -26.34 -8.91 -24.42
N ILE A 118 -25.22 -9.28 -23.80
CA ILE A 118 -24.69 -8.65 -22.59
C ILE A 118 -23.87 -7.41 -23.00
N PRO A 119 -24.03 -6.24 -22.35
CA PRO A 119 -23.26 -5.05 -22.69
C PRO A 119 -21.74 -5.27 -22.63
N LEU A 120 -21.00 -4.73 -23.60
CA LEU A 120 -19.55 -4.94 -23.74
C LEU A 120 -18.76 -4.60 -22.48
N GLY A 121 -19.11 -3.50 -21.78
CA GLY A 121 -18.43 -3.14 -20.55
C GLY A 121 -18.66 -4.12 -19.38
N GLU A 122 -19.75 -4.88 -19.38
CA GLU A 122 -19.95 -5.97 -18.41
C GLU A 122 -19.11 -7.19 -18.75
N ILE A 123 -18.94 -7.50 -20.05
CA ILE A 123 -18.01 -8.54 -20.51
C ILE A 123 -16.57 -8.16 -20.18
N LEU A 124 -16.20 -6.89 -20.37
CA LEU A 124 -14.88 -6.39 -19.97
C LEU A 124 -14.68 -6.47 -18.46
N LEU A 125 -15.68 -6.05 -17.67
CA LEU A 125 -15.63 -6.18 -16.21
C LEU A 125 -15.46 -7.62 -15.76
N TYR A 126 -16.18 -8.54 -16.40
CA TYR A 126 -16.06 -9.98 -16.16
C TYR A 126 -14.63 -10.48 -16.42
N ASN A 127 -13.99 -10.02 -17.50
CA ASN A 127 -12.60 -10.37 -17.80
C ASN A 127 -11.60 -9.76 -16.82
N ILE A 128 -11.85 -8.53 -16.32
CA ILE A 128 -11.02 -7.89 -15.29
C ILE A 128 -11.05 -8.66 -13.98
N PHE A 129 -12.18 -9.24 -13.58
CA PHE A 129 -12.29 -9.95 -12.30
C PHE A 129 -11.31 -11.12 -12.19
N TYR A 130 -11.05 -11.83 -13.28
CA TYR A 130 -10.09 -12.92 -13.31
C TYR A 130 -8.62 -12.49 -13.19
N GLU A 131 -8.33 -11.19 -13.31
CA GLU A 131 -7.01 -10.63 -13.08
C GLU A 131 -6.74 -10.29 -11.62
N ALA A 132 -7.78 -10.22 -10.77
CA ALA A 132 -7.67 -9.68 -9.42
C ALA A 132 -7.88 -10.71 -8.29
N THR A 133 -8.60 -11.81 -8.51
CA THR A 133 -9.12 -12.63 -7.38
C THR A 133 -9.13 -14.15 -7.61
N ASN A 134 -7.94 -14.76 -7.72
CA ASN A 134 -7.81 -16.22 -7.87
C ASN A 134 -6.97 -16.84 -6.73
N LEU A 135 -7.56 -17.77 -5.99
CA LEU A 135 -6.83 -18.68 -5.13
C LEU A 135 -6.54 -19.98 -5.89
N CYS A 136 -5.39 -20.57 -5.67
CA CYS A 136 -4.98 -21.69 -6.50
C CYS A 136 -4.02 -22.60 -5.75
N THR A 137 -4.05 -23.89 -6.08
CA THR A 137 -2.96 -24.81 -5.76
C THR A 137 -2.54 -25.48 -7.06
N SER A 138 -1.25 -25.40 -7.40
CA SER A 138 -0.67 -26.06 -8.57
C SER A 138 0.46 -26.99 -8.15
N VAL A 139 0.54 -28.14 -8.80
CA VAL A 139 1.52 -29.19 -8.55
C VAL A 139 2.19 -29.57 -9.87
N LEU A 140 3.52 -29.52 -9.90
CA LEU A 140 4.35 -30.19 -10.90
C LEU A 140 4.99 -31.39 -10.22
N ALA A 141 4.85 -32.59 -10.75
CA ALA A 141 5.45 -33.80 -10.17
C ALA A 141 6.01 -34.70 -11.26
N GLU A 142 7.13 -35.35 -11.00
CA GLU A 142 7.73 -36.36 -11.86
C GLU A 142 7.69 -37.71 -11.17
N ASP A 143 7.32 -38.74 -11.92
CA ASP A 143 7.38 -40.11 -11.41
C ASP A 143 8.82 -40.66 -11.40
N SER A 144 8.98 -41.92 -10.98
CA SER A 144 10.29 -42.59 -10.96
C SER A 144 10.85 -42.91 -12.36
N LYS A 145 10.04 -42.74 -13.41
CA LYS A 145 10.43 -42.99 -14.81
C LYS A 145 10.80 -41.70 -15.55
N GLY A 146 10.72 -40.55 -14.89
CA GLY A 146 11.02 -39.26 -15.49
C GLY A 146 9.83 -38.59 -16.19
N VAL A 147 8.61 -39.11 -16.03
CA VAL A 147 7.39 -38.57 -16.66
C VAL A 147 6.84 -37.43 -15.80
N LEU A 148 6.64 -36.26 -16.43
CA LEU A 148 6.17 -35.05 -15.76
C LEU A 148 4.64 -34.90 -15.85
N TYR A 149 4.02 -34.74 -14.70
CA TYR A 149 2.61 -34.46 -14.48
C TYR A 149 2.43 -33.04 -13.96
N HIS A 150 1.45 -32.33 -14.50
CA HIS A 150 1.09 -31.00 -14.03
C HIS A 150 -0.41 -30.97 -13.71
N ALA A 151 -0.76 -30.59 -12.50
CA ALA A 151 -2.14 -30.55 -12.04
C ALA A 151 -2.42 -29.30 -11.22
N ARG A 152 -3.69 -28.90 -11.11
CA ARG A 152 -4.07 -27.76 -10.29
C ARG A 152 -5.51 -27.79 -9.82
N ASN A 153 -5.76 -27.21 -8.65
CA ASN A 153 -7.06 -26.69 -8.22
C ASN A 153 -7.13 -25.19 -8.53
N LEU A 154 -8.20 -24.78 -9.20
CA LEU A 154 -8.56 -23.36 -9.30
C LEU A 154 -9.64 -23.06 -8.28
N ASP A 155 -9.30 -22.23 -7.30
CA ASP A 155 -10.20 -21.74 -6.28
C ASP A 155 -10.63 -20.31 -6.66
N PHE A 156 -11.91 -20.08 -6.87
CA PHE A 156 -12.42 -18.76 -7.21
C PHE A 156 -13.48 -18.35 -6.19
N GLY A 157 -13.33 -17.14 -5.64
CA GLY A 157 -14.14 -16.67 -4.53
C GLY A 157 -14.09 -15.17 -4.41
N LEU A 158 -14.84 -14.48 -5.26
CA LEU A 158 -15.27 -13.13 -4.90
C LEU A 158 -16.29 -13.34 -3.78
N PHE A 159 -15.98 -12.94 -2.55
CA PHE A 159 -16.76 -13.15 -1.31
C PHE A 159 -18.14 -12.46 -1.33
N PHE A 160 -18.89 -12.70 -2.39
CA PHE A 160 -20.05 -11.97 -2.85
C PHE A 160 -21.25 -12.88 -2.69
N GLY A 161 -21.99 -12.65 -1.61
CA GLY A 161 -23.15 -13.46 -1.24
C GLY A 161 -22.76 -14.83 -0.67
N TRP A 162 -23.35 -15.15 0.49
CA TRP A 162 -23.22 -16.45 1.14
C TRP A 162 -24.58 -17.14 1.16
N ASP A 163 -24.67 -18.32 0.54
CA ASP A 163 -25.84 -19.18 0.67
C ASP A 163 -25.77 -19.91 2.02
N LYS A 164 -26.57 -19.46 2.99
CA LYS A 164 -26.61 -20.05 4.34
C LYS A 164 -27.09 -21.50 4.33
N ALA A 165 -27.96 -21.88 3.41
CA ALA A 165 -28.52 -23.23 3.36
C ALA A 165 -27.51 -24.22 2.79
N LYS A 166 -26.81 -23.82 1.73
CA LYS A 166 -25.80 -24.67 1.06
C LYS A 166 -24.40 -24.54 1.67
N LYS A 167 -24.18 -23.50 2.49
CA LYS A 167 -22.88 -23.12 3.05
C LYS A 167 -21.83 -22.97 1.96
N THR A 168 -22.15 -22.17 0.94
CA THR A 168 -21.31 -21.91 -0.22
C THR A 168 -21.36 -20.45 -0.64
N TRP A 169 -20.33 -20.03 -1.36
CA TRP A 169 -20.25 -18.69 -1.93
C TRP A 169 -21.05 -18.60 -3.22
N LEU A 170 -21.97 -17.64 -3.30
CA LEU A 170 -22.96 -17.55 -4.37
C LEU A 170 -22.27 -17.46 -5.74
N VAL A 171 -21.37 -16.49 -5.93
CA VAL A 171 -20.63 -16.34 -7.18
C VAL A 171 -19.87 -17.60 -7.58
N THR A 172 -19.28 -18.31 -6.62
CA THR A 172 -18.55 -19.56 -6.89
C THR A 172 -19.48 -20.64 -7.45
N GLU A 173 -20.68 -20.78 -6.89
CA GLU A 173 -21.69 -21.73 -7.38
C GLU A 173 -22.16 -21.39 -8.80
N TYR A 174 -22.44 -20.11 -9.07
CA TYR A 174 -22.88 -19.67 -10.40
C TYR A 174 -21.75 -19.70 -11.44
N LEU A 175 -20.50 -19.74 -10.99
CA LEU A 175 -19.35 -19.83 -11.86
C LEU A 175 -19.11 -21.26 -12.37
N ARG A 176 -19.29 -22.29 -11.52
CA ARG A 176 -19.10 -23.71 -11.88
C ARG A 176 -19.78 -24.17 -13.19
N PRO A 177 -21.05 -23.81 -13.47
CA PRO A 177 -21.70 -24.25 -14.71
C PRO A 177 -21.18 -23.53 -15.96
N THR A 178 -20.41 -22.44 -15.82
CA THR A 178 -19.76 -21.77 -16.96
C THR A 178 -18.43 -22.42 -17.38
N ILE A 179 -17.92 -23.39 -16.61
CA ILE A 179 -16.65 -24.05 -16.88
C ILE A 179 -16.75 -24.91 -18.15
N VAL A 180 -15.78 -24.73 -19.05
CA VAL A 180 -15.65 -25.39 -20.35
C VAL A 180 -14.17 -25.74 -20.63
N ASN A 181 -13.94 -26.80 -21.39
CA ASN A 181 -12.64 -27.12 -21.96
C ASN A 181 -12.60 -26.68 -23.41
N ILE A 182 -11.48 -26.12 -23.85
CA ILE A 182 -11.30 -25.59 -25.20
C ILE A 182 -10.09 -26.24 -25.85
N ARG A 183 -10.25 -26.75 -27.07
CA ARG A 183 -9.16 -27.04 -28.01
C ARG A 183 -9.03 -25.86 -28.96
N PHE A 184 -7.96 -25.08 -28.81
CA PHE A 184 -7.64 -24.01 -29.74
C PHE A 184 -6.98 -24.61 -30.98
N LYS A 185 -7.62 -24.48 -32.13
CA LYS A 185 -7.20 -25.09 -33.39
C LYS A 185 -6.66 -24.05 -34.37
N LYS A 186 -5.62 -24.39 -35.11
CA LYS A 186 -5.12 -23.60 -36.25
C LYS A 186 -4.85 -24.55 -37.40
N SER A 187 -5.39 -24.24 -38.57
CA SER A 187 -5.42 -25.11 -39.74
C SER A 187 -5.97 -26.51 -39.42
N GLY A 188 -7.02 -26.56 -38.58
CA GLY A 188 -7.65 -27.81 -38.12
C GLY A 188 -6.91 -28.59 -37.03
N GLN A 189 -5.65 -28.25 -36.73
CA GLN A 189 -4.83 -28.94 -35.72
C GLN A 189 -4.89 -28.24 -34.36
N THR A 190 -4.95 -29.00 -33.27
CA THR A 190 -4.91 -28.44 -31.90
C THR A 190 -3.55 -27.82 -31.62
N VAL A 191 -3.51 -26.51 -31.41
CA VAL A 191 -2.32 -25.77 -30.98
C VAL A 191 -2.11 -25.96 -29.49
N PHE A 192 -3.15 -25.78 -28.68
CA PHE A 192 -3.12 -26.02 -27.24
C PHE A 192 -4.54 -26.25 -26.70
N MET A 193 -4.61 -26.77 -25.47
CA MET A 193 -5.83 -27.11 -24.76
C MET A 193 -5.91 -26.32 -23.44
N SER A 194 -7.11 -25.98 -22.99
CA SER A 194 -7.29 -25.16 -21.79
C SER A 194 -8.65 -25.38 -21.11
N THR A 195 -8.69 -25.31 -19.78
CA THR A 195 -9.93 -25.17 -19.00
C THR A 195 -10.21 -23.68 -18.77
N HIS A 196 -11.45 -23.28 -19.04
CA HIS A 196 -11.88 -21.90 -19.17
C HIS A 196 -13.24 -21.65 -18.50
N PHE A 197 -13.57 -20.38 -18.29
CA PHE A 197 -14.93 -19.94 -17.99
C PHE A 197 -15.54 -19.29 -19.23
N ALA A 198 -16.70 -19.76 -19.68
CA ALA A 198 -17.37 -19.15 -20.83
C ALA A 198 -17.56 -17.64 -20.62
N GLY A 199 -17.14 -16.83 -21.59
CA GLY A 199 -17.15 -15.36 -21.54
C GLY A 199 -15.82 -14.71 -21.11
N TYR A 200 -14.88 -15.48 -20.55
CA TYR A 200 -13.50 -15.06 -20.34
C TYR A 200 -12.69 -15.36 -21.61
N VAL A 201 -11.71 -14.51 -21.95
CA VAL A 201 -10.86 -14.69 -23.15
C VAL A 201 -9.36 -14.85 -22.81
N GLY A 202 -8.95 -14.65 -21.55
CA GLY A 202 -7.58 -14.92 -21.07
C GLY A 202 -7.40 -16.39 -20.65
N ILE A 203 -6.19 -16.86 -20.37
CA ILE A 203 -5.96 -18.27 -19.98
C ILE A 203 -5.34 -18.36 -18.60
N LEU A 204 -5.83 -19.31 -17.78
CA LEU A 204 -5.29 -19.58 -16.44
C LEU A 204 -4.72 -21.00 -16.27
N THR A 205 -5.15 -21.94 -17.11
CA THR A 205 -4.77 -23.36 -17.07
C THR A 205 -4.71 -23.87 -18.50
N ALA A 206 -3.54 -24.33 -18.97
CA ALA A 206 -3.40 -24.81 -20.34
C ALA A 206 -2.24 -25.80 -20.54
N LEU A 207 -2.36 -26.58 -21.62
CA LEU A 207 -1.39 -27.54 -22.10
C LEU A 207 -1.15 -27.36 -23.60
N LYS A 208 0.11 -27.23 -24.01
CA LYS A 208 0.57 -27.30 -25.40
C LYS A 208 1.17 -28.70 -25.64
N PRO A 209 0.44 -29.59 -26.35
CA PRO A 209 0.85 -30.99 -26.50
C PRO A 209 2.29 -31.16 -26.98
N GLY A 210 3.04 -32.03 -26.33
CA GLY A 210 4.44 -32.34 -26.65
C GLY A 210 5.44 -31.21 -26.35
N ARG A 211 5.00 -30.05 -25.83
CA ARG A 211 5.88 -28.88 -25.59
C ARG A 211 5.94 -28.51 -24.11
N PHE A 212 4.85 -27.96 -23.55
CA PHE A 212 4.80 -27.51 -22.16
C PHE A 212 3.35 -27.35 -21.66
N SER A 213 3.19 -27.28 -20.35
CA SER A 213 1.95 -26.97 -19.63
C SER A 213 2.16 -25.76 -18.73
N LEU A 214 1.12 -24.97 -18.54
CA LEU A 214 1.19 -23.68 -17.84
C LEU A 214 -0.05 -23.46 -16.98
N THR A 215 0.16 -23.10 -15.71
CA THR A 215 -0.90 -22.63 -14.82
C THR A 215 -0.50 -21.32 -14.13
N VAL A 216 -1.50 -20.50 -13.82
CA VAL A 216 -1.30 -19.21 -13.16
C VAL A 216 -1.96 -19.22 -11.78
N ASN A 217 -1.20 -18.81 -10.77
CA ASN A 217 -1.72 -18.54 -9.43
C ASN A 217 -1.57 -17.04 -9.14
N SER A 218 -2.57 -16.43 -8.47
CA SER A 218 -2.45 -15.03 -8.05
C SER A 218 -1.40 -14.87 -6.95
N ARG A 219 -0.66 -13.75 -7.00
CA ARG A 219 0.30 -13.35 -5.96
C ARG A 219 -0.18 -12.05 -5.33
N ASN A 220 -0.18 -11.99 -4.00
CA ASN A 220 -0.46 -10.76 -3.26
C ASN A 220 0.84 -10.20 -2.69
N SER A 221 1.18 -8.96 -3.00
CA SER A 221 2.44 -8.35 -2.56
C SER A 221 2.34 -6.83 -2.38
N LEU A 222 3.24 -6.28 -1.56
CA LEU A 222 3.32 -4.85 -1.24
C LEU A 222 4.01 -4.02 -2.34
N ASP A 223 4.71 -4.67 -3.28
CA ASP A 223 5.42 -4.08 -4.42
C ASP A 223 4.49 -3.82 -5.64
N GLY A 224 3.19 -4.06 -5.50
CA GLY A 224 2.18 -3.66 -6.48
C GLY A 224 0.90 -4.51 -6.38
N SER A 225 -0.24 -3.87 -6.12
CA SER A 225 -1.54 -4.57 -6.14
C SER A 225 -2.05 -4.72 -7.57
N SER A 226 -2.79 -5.81 -7.83
CA SER A 226 -3.56 -5.99 -9.08
C SER A 226 -4.48 -4.80 -9.34
N THR A 227 -5.08 -4.25 -8.27
CA THR A 227 -5.89 -3.03 -8.30
C THR A 227 -5.12 -1.83 -8.84
N LEU A 228 -3.91 -1.57 -8.35
CA LEU A 228 -3.08 -0.46 -8.81
C LEU A 228 -2.73 -0.59 -10.31
N GLY A 229 -2.34 -1.80 -10.74
CA GLY A 229 -2.03 -2.04 -12.14
C GLY A 229 -3.23 -1.87 -13.07
N ILE A 230 -4.39 -2.42 -12.71
CA ILE A 230 -5.65 -2.22 -13.44
C ILE A 230 -5.94 -0.73 -13.59
N ILE A 231 -5.70 0.03 -12.54
CA ILE A 231 -6.01 1.46 -12.56
C ILE A 231 -5.00 2.23 -13.39
N GLU A 232 -3.70 1.99 -13.25
CA GLU A 232 -2.69 2.53 -14.16
C GLU A 232 -3.06 2.28 -15.63
N TRP A 233 -3.56 1.09 -15.94
CA TRP A 233 -4.00 0.71 -17.28
C TRP A 233 -5.25 1.48 -17.74
N ILE A 234 -6.26 1.62 -16.87
CA ILE A 234 -7.45 2.45 -17.13
C ILE A 234 -7.05 3.91 -17.36
N LEU A 235 -6.07 4.41 -16.60
CA LEU A 235 -5.53 5.77 -16.72
C LEU A 235 -4.70 6.04 -17.98
N GLY A 236 -4.44 5.01 -18.78
CA GLY A 236 -3.69 5.15 -20.04
C GLY A 236 -2.24 4.67 -19.97
N LYS A 237 -1.72 4.25 -18.81
CA LYS A 237 -0.44 3.55 -18.71
C LYS A 237 -0.63 2.07 -19.05
N ARG A 238 -0.63 1.77 -20.34
CA ARG A 238 -1.02 0.48 -20.94
C ARG A 238 0.16 -0.36 -21.43
N ASP A 239 1.36 -0.12 -20.90
CA ASP A 239 2.58 -0.87 -21.20
C ASP A 239 2.61 -2.27 -20.56
N ALA A 240 1.75 -2.51 -19.57
CA ALA A 240 1.61 -3.77 -18.86
C ALA A 240 0.57 -4.71 -19.50
N VAL A 241 0.91 -6.01 -19.58
CA VAL A 241 0.04 -7.06 -20.11
C VAL A 241 -0.75 -7.74 -18.99
N TRP A 242 -2.00 -8.11 -19.26
CA TRP A 242 -2.85 -8.84 -18.32
C TRP A 242 -2.33 -10.28 -18.18
N MET A 243 -2.42 -10.88 -17.00
CA MET A 243 -1.84 -12.19 -16.72
C MET A 243 -2.49 -13.28 -17.58
N GLY A 244 -3.82 -13.25 -17.73
CA GLY A 244 -4.53 -14.17 -18.59
C GLY A 244 -4.17 -14.00 -20.07
N PHE A 245 -3.96 -12.76 -20.52
CA PHE A 245 -3.58 -12.47 -21.90
C PHE A 245 -2.14 -12.88 -22.18
N LEU A 246 -1.21 -12.62 -21.26
CA LEU A 246 0.17 -13.09 -21.36
C LEU A 246 0.23 -14.61 -21.46
N THR A 247 -0.49 -15.31 -20.58
CA THR A 247 -0.58 -16.77 -20.60
C THR A 247 -1.09 -17.26 -21.94
N ARG A 248 -2.16 -16.66 -22.46
CA ARG A 248 -2.70 -17.01 -23.78
C ARG A 248 -1.73 -16.74 -24.91
N ARG A 249 -1.07 -15.59 -24.93
CA ARG A 249 -0.04 -15.25 -25.91
C ARG A 249 1.09 -16.27 -25.89
N VAL A 250 1.56 -16.68 -24.71
CA VAL A 250 2.59 -17.74 -24.57
C VAL A 250 2.10 -19.06 -25.17
N MET A 251 0.86 -19.49 -24.89
CA MET A 251 0.32 -20.73 -25.48
C MET A 251 0.20 -20.66 -27.00
N GLU A 252 -0.19 -19.50 -27.55
CA GLU A 252 -0.35 -19.29 -28.99
C GLU A 252 1.00 -19.18 -29.73
N THR A 253 2.01 -18.54 -29.14
CA THR A 253 3.24 -18.16 -29.87
C THR A 253 4.53 -18.86 -29.42
N ALA A 254 4.62 -19.38 -28.20
CA ALA A 254 5.84 -20.03 -27.74
C ALA A 254 5.89 -21.49 -28.18
N ASP A 255 7.00 -21.92 -28.77
CA ASP A 255 7.16 -23.27 -29.32
C ASP A 255 7.99 -24.19 -28.42
N SER A 256 8.56 -23.68 -27.33
CA SER A 256 9.33 -24.48 -26.38
C SER A 256 9.13 -24.02 -24.94
N TYR A 257 9.43 -24.91 -24.00
CA TYR A 257 9.50 -24.61 -22.57
C TYR A 257 10.42 -23.41 -22.27
N ALA A 258 11.60 -23.36 -22.90
CA ALA A 258 12.57 -22.28 -22.70
C ALA A 258 12.05 -20.92 -23.17
N GLN A 259 11.42 -20.88 -24.35
CA GLN A 259 10.82 -19.66 -24.88
C GLN A 259 9.63 -19.20 -24.02
N ALA A 260 8.78 -20.14 -23.58
CA ALA A 260 7.68 -19.83 -22.67
C ALA A 260 8.21 -19.23 -21.36
N LYS A 261 9.23 -19.84 -20.76
CA LYS A 261 9.90 -19.34 -19.56
C LYS A 261 10.48 -17.94 -19.74
N GLN A 262 11.13 -17.67 -20.87
CA GLN A 262 11.68 -16.33 -21.18
C GLN A 262 10.57 -15.27 -21.29
N MET A 263 9.49 -15.57 -22.00
CA MET A 263 8.34 -14.66 -22.10
C MET A 263 7.71 -14.38 -20.74
N LEU A 264 7.55 -15.43 -19.91
CA LEU A 264 6.94 -15.36 -18.59
C LEU A 264 7.82 -14.68 -17.53
N THR A 265 9.13 -14.53 -17.75
CA THR A 265 10.05 -13.86 -16.82
C THR A 265 10.23 -12.38 -17.14
N GLY A 266 10.29 -12.03 -18.44
CA GLY A 266 10.62 -10.67 -18.89
C GLY A 266 9.44 -9.78 -19.24
N THR A 267 8.22 -10.31 -19.42
CA THR A 267 7.09 -9.46 -19.84
C THR A 267 6.52 -8.67 -18.68
N LYS A 268 6.40 -7.35 -18.84
CA LYS A 268 5.73 -6.47 -17.87
C LYS A 268 4.24 -6.79 -17.73
N MET A 269 3.76 -6.83 -16.50
CA MET A 269 2.46 -7.36 -16.11
C MET A 269 1.63 -6.37 -15.31
N LEU A 270 0.32 -6.48 -15.48
CA LEU A 270 -0.66 -5.67 -14.77
C LEU A 270 -0.66 -5.99 -13.28
N ALA A 271 -0.59 -7.27 -12.94
CA ALA A 271 -0.63 -7.78 -11.58
C ALA A 271 0.53 -8.77 -11.35
N PRO A 272 1.04 -8.89 -10.11
CA PRO A 272 1.99 -9.94 -9.75
C PRO A 272 1.33 -11.34 -9.81
N ALA A 273 2.14 -12.37 -10.09
CA ALA A 273 1.65 -13.74 -10.27
C ALA A 273 2.68 -14.79 -9.87
N TYR A 274 2.24 -16.04 -9.80
CA TYR A 274 3.11 -17.21 -9.97
C TYR A 274 2.74 -17.93 -11.26
N PHE A 275 3.72 -18.16 -12.13
CA PHE A 275 3.57 -19.04 -13.27
C PHE A 275 4.22 -20.39 -12.97
N ILE A 276 3.44 -21.45 -13.03
CA ILE A 276 3.92 -22.82 -12.86
C ILE A 276 4.01 -23.41 -14.26
N LEU A 277 5.22 -23.74 -14.68
CA LEU A 277 5.54 -24.15 -16.05
C LEU A 277 6.18 -25.54 -16.02
N GLY A 278 5.58 -26.51 -16.70
CA GLY A 278 6.11 -27.86 -16.88
C GLY A 278 6.44 -28.13 -18.36
N GLY A 279 7.58 -28.71 -18.65
CA GLY A 279 8.03 -29.07 -20.00
C GLY A 279 7.74 -30.53 -20.36
N ASN A 280 8.44 -31.03 -21.37
CA ASN A 280 8.27 -32.39 -21.92
C ASN A 280 9.46 -33.33 -21.62
N SER A 281 10.46 -32.83 -20.89
CA SER A 281 11.68 -33.56 -20.54
C SER A 281 11.85 -33.58 -19.03
N THR A 282 12.67 -34.51 -18.53
CA THR A 282 13.05 -34.56 -17.11
C THR A 282 13.58 -33.21 -16.65
N MET A 283 13.31 -32.86 -15.39
CA MET A 283 13.75 -31.60 -14.77
C MET A 283 13.16 -30.30 -15.35
N GLN A 284 12.44 -30.32 -16.48
CA GLN A 284 11.77 -29.13 -17.02
C GLN A 284 10.51 -28.80 -16.21
N GLY A 285 10.67 -28.27 -15.01
CA GLY A 285 9.57 -27.82 -14.17
C GLY A 285 10.02 -26.68 -13.28
N CYS A 286 9.30 -25.56 -13.32
CA CYS A 286 9.62 -24.42 -12.47
C CYS A 286 8.39 -23.64 -12.00
N VAL A 287 8.56 -22.93 -10.90
CA VAL A 287 7.66 -21.87 -10.42
C VAL A 287 8.34 -20.53 -10.61
N ILE A 288 7.78 -19.67 -11.47
CA ILE A 288 8.27 -18.31 -11.73
C ILE A 288 7.47 -17.37 -10.84
N THR A 289 8.11 -16.81 -9.83
CA THR A 289 7.52 -15.80 -8.94
C THR A 289 7.71 -14.42 -9.55
N ARG A 290 6.62 -13.71 -9.85
CA ARG A 290 6.62 -12.44 -10.59
C ARG A 290 6.20 -11.25 -9.74
N SER A 291 6.95 -10.16 -9.82
CA SER A 291 6.42 -8.81 -9.64
C SER A 291 5.77 -8.34 -10.94
N ARG A 292 5.17 -7.14 -10.92
CA ARG A 292 4.66 -6.50 -12.14
C ARG A 292 5.74 -6.30 -13.20
N ASP A 293 6.97 -5.98 -12.80
CA ASP A 293 8.02 -5.61 -13.76
C ASP A 293 8.91 -6.79 -14.17
N ALA A 294 9.25 -7.70 -13.25
CA ALA A 294 10.23 -8.76 -13.50
C ALA A 294 9.99 -10.02 -12.67
N ALA A 295 10.75 -11.08 -12.97
CA ALA A 295 10.85 -12.24 -12.10
C ALA A 295 11.64 -11.90 -10.84
N ILE A 296 11.06 -12.25 -9.69
CA ILE A 296 11.69 -12.14 -8.38
C ILE A 296 12.51 -13.40 -8.11
N ASP A 297 11.95 -14.55 -8.51
CA ASP A 297 12.56 -15.85 -8.28
C ASP A 297 12.07 -16.85 -9.34
N VAL A 298 12.93 -17.82 -9.67
CA VAL A 298 12.60 -18.94 -10.53
C VAL A 298 13.00 -20.22 -9.80
N TRP A 299 12.03 -20.85 -9.14
CA TRP A 299 12.22 -22.07 -8.39
C TRP A 299 12.14 -23.28 -9.33
N GLU A 300 13.30 -23.84 -9.68
CA GLU A 300 13.42 -24.98 -10.58
C GLU A 300 13.53 -26.30 -9.83
N ARG A 301 13.12 -27.39 -10.50
CA ARG A 301 13.47 -28.74 -10.06
C ARG A 301 14.97 -28.96 -10.27
N SER A 302 15.67 -29.55 -9.30
CA SER A 302 17.13 -29.79 -9.34
C SER A 302 17.51 -31.22 -8.92
N ALA A 303 18.42 -31.85 -9.67
CA ALA A 303 18.89 -33.22 -9.37
C ALA A 303 19.76 -33.28 -8.10
N ALA A 304 20.21 -32.13 -7.58
CA ALA A 304 21.22 -32.04 -6.51
C ALA A 304 20.65 -32.04 -5.08
N ALA A 305 19.33 -32.01 -4.90
CA ALA A 305 18.69 -31.99 -3.58
C ALA A 305 17.77 -33.21 -3.42
N ASN A 306 17.82 -33.88 -2.25
CA ASN A 306 17.03 -35.08 -1.94
C ASN A 306 15.48 -34.88 -1.99
N HIS A 307 14.96 -33.73 -2.39
CA HIS A 307 13.53 -33.45 -2.52
C HIS A 307 13.17 -32.46 -3.65
N THR A 308 13.32 -32.81 -4.94
CA THR A 308 12.64 -32.01 -6.00
C THR A 308 11.99 -32.85 -7.11
N TRP A 309 11.49 -34.04 -6.78
CA TRP A 309 10.63 -34.75 -7.72
C TRP A 309 9.27 -34.05 -7.92
N TYR A 310 8.90 -33.08 -7.08
CA TYR A 310 7.74 -32.22 -7.28
C TYR A 310 7.95 -30.77 -6.80
N LEU A 311 7.11 -29.85 -7.29
CA LEU A 311 6.94 -28.47 -6.80
C LEU A 311 5.46 -28.23 -6.53
N LEU A 312 5.12 -27.68 -5.37
CA LEU A 312 3.76 -27.31 -4.99
C LEU A 312 3.68 -25.83 -4.66
N GLN A 313 2.95 -25.08 -5.49
CA GLN A 313 2.78 -23.64 -5.36
C GLN A 313 1.31 -23.30 -5.07
N THR A 314 1.10 -22.45 -4.06
CA THR A 314 -0.20 -21.87 -3.72
C THR A 314 -0.20 -20.38 -4.07
N ASN A 315 -0.52 -19.49 -3.13
CA ASN A 315 -0.66 -18.04 -3.34
C ASN A 315 0.33 -17.18 -2.53
N TYR A 316 1.28 -17.79 -1.84
CA TYR A 316 2.35 -17.10 -1.09
C TYR A 316 3.73 -17.56 -1.56
N ASP A 317 4.73 -16.69 -1.39
CA ASP A 317 6.10 -16.95 -1.83
C ASP A 317 6.62 -18.24 -1.17
N HIS A 318 7.43 -19.03 -1.88
CA HIS A 318 7.87 -20.34 -1.36
C HIS A 318 8.83 -20.25 -0.17
N TRP A 319 9.60 -19.17 -0.10
CA TRP A 319 10.52 -18.84 0.99
C TRP A 319 9.85 -18.13 2.19
N LYS A 320 8.52 -17.95 2.16
CA LYS A 320 7.76 -17.32 3.25
C LYS A 320 6.88 -18.35 3.96
N PRO A 321 6.67 -18.22 5.28
CA PRO A 321 5.74 -19.06 6.00
C PRO A 321 4.30 -18.89 5.44
N PRO A 322 3.47 -19.93 5.54
CA PRO A 322 2.08 -19.86 5.13
C PRO A 322 1.31 -18.83 5.97
N PHE A 323 0.25 -18.28 5.40
CA PHE A 323 -0.65 -17.42 6.16
C PHE A 323 -1.47 -18.28 7.14
N VAL A 324 -1.61 -17.83 8.39
CA VAL A 324 -2.19 -18.62 9.49
C VAL A 324 -3.61 -19.12 9.19
N LEU A 325 -4.38 -18.41 8.37
CA LEU A 325 -5.75 -18.80 7.97
C LEU A 325 -5.84 -19.46 6.60
N ASP A 326 -4.73 -19.57 5.86
CA ASP A 326 -4.65 -20.26 4.56
C ASP A 326 -3.33 -21.03 4.42
N ASP A 327 -3.26 -22.19 5.05
CA ASP A 327 -2.16 -23.13 4.84
C ASP A 327 -2.59 -24.34 4.02
N ARG A 328 -2.57 -24.20 2.69
CA ARG A 328 -2.74 -25.30 1.74
C ARG A 328 -1.43 -25.99 1.35
N ARG A 329 -0.28 -25.31 1.43
CA ARG A 329 1.01 -25.86 0.98
C ARG A 329 1.51 -26.93 1.94
N THR A 330 1.47 -26.70 3.25
CA THR A 330 1.96 -27.67 4.24
C THR A 330 1.21 -29.02 4.16
N PRO A 331 -0.14 -29.06 4.23
CA PRO A 331 -0.87 -30.33 4.09
C PRO A 331 -0.70 -30.95 2.69
N GLY A 332 -0.65 -30.12 1.63
CA GLY A 332 -0.37 -30.60 0.28
C GLY A 332 0.99 -31.30 0.16
N ASN A 333 2.06 -30.67 0.69
CA ASN A 333 3.40 -31.25 0.73
C ASN A 333 3.44 -32.53 1.57
N LYS A 334 2.81 -32.54 2.74
CA LYS A 334 2.68 -33.74 3.57
C LYS A 334 2.07 -34.89 2.78
N CYS A 335 1.03 -34.62 1.99
CA CYS A 335 0.38 -35.64 1.17
C CYS A 335 1.21 -36.07 -0.05
N MET A 336 1.89 -35.15 -0.73
CA MET A 336 2.84 -35.51 -1.79
C MET A 336 3.93 -36.45 -1.28
N MET A 337 4.53 -36.12 -0.13
CA MET A 337 5.55 -36.94 0.51
C MET A 337 5.02 -38.31 0.95
N ALA A 338 3.81 -38.36 1.51
CA ALA A 338 3.19 -39.62 1.92
C ALA A 338 2.86 -40.54 0.74
N LYS A 339 2.49 -39.98 -0.43
CA LYS A 339 2.24 -40.76 -1.65
C LYS A 339 3.53 -41.25 -2.30
N GLY A 340 4.60 -40.45 -2.22
CA GLY A 340 5.93 -40.80 -2.74
C GLY A 340 6.03 -40.76 -4.27
N GLN A 341 7.26 -40.81 -4.78
CA GLN A 341 7.55 -40.65 -6.21
C GLN A 341 7.21 -41.91 -7.04
N ALA A 342 7.37 -43.10 -6.47
CA ALA A 342 7.32 -44.37 -7.21
C ALA A 342 5.94 -44.68 -7.84
N SER A 343 4.86 -44.20 -7.22
CA SER A 343 3.47 -44.38 -7.66
C SER A 343 2.85 -43.10 -8.21
N MET A 344 3.65 -42.07 -8.48
CA MET A 344 3.16 -40.75 -8.86
C MET A 344 2.45 -40.79 -10.22
N GLY A 345 1.27 -40.16 -10.29
CA GLY A 345 0.45 -40.09 -11.48
C GLY A 345 -0.86 -39.35 -11.20
N PHE A 346 -1.76 -39.29 -12.19
CA PHE A 346 -3.02 -38.56 -12.07
C PHE A 346 -3.87 -38.97 -10.86
N LYS A 347 -3.97 -40.27 -10.56
CA LYS A 347 -4.71 -40.76 -9.39
C LYS A 347 -4.18 -40.12 -8.10
N GLU A 348 -2.87 -40.14 -7.89
CA GLU A 348 -2.30 -39.68 -6.64
C GLU A 348 -2.25 -38.17 -6.51
N ILE A 349 -1.98 -37.46 -7.60
CA ILE A 349 -2.05 -35.99 -7.58
C ILE A 349 -3.49 -35.52 -7.38
N PHE A 350 -4.48 -36.18 -7.99
CA PHE A 350 -5.89 -35.86 -7.76
C PHE A 350 -6.33 -36.14 -6.31
N ASN A 351 -5.84 -37.23 -5.71
CA ASN A 351 -6.05 -37.53 -4.28
C ASN A 351 -5.48 -36.41 -3.38
N VAL A 352 -4.27 -35.90 -3.68
CA VAL A 352 -3.68 -34.75 -2.97
C VAL A 352 -4.54 -33.50 -3.14
N LEU A 353 -4.93 -33.17 -4.37
CA LEU A 353 -5.78 -32.02 -4.67
C LEU A 353 -7.21 -32.14 -4.11
N SER A 354 -7.66 -33.36 -3.79
CA SER A 354 -8.95 -33.64 -3.16
C SER A 354 -8.90 -33.62 -1.62
N SER A 355 -7.71 -33.49 -1.03
CA SER A 355 -7.50 -33.50 0.42
C SER A 355 -7.76 -32.11 1.03
N ILE A 356 -8.41 -32.06 2.18
CA ILE A 356 -8.71 -30.79 2.86
C ILE A 356 -7.45 -30.31 3.62
N PRO A 357 -7.04 -29.04 3.53
CA PRO A 357 -7.71 -27.87 2.92
C PRO A 357 -7.33 -27.55 1.46
N VAL A 358 -6.52 -28.39 0.78
CA VAL A 358 -6.17 -28.20 -0.64
C VAL A 358 -7.43 -28.17 -1.52
N LEU A 359 -8.40 -29.05 -1.22
CA LEU A 359 -9.80 -28.92 -1.62
C LEU A 359 -10.54 -28.07 -0.58
N ASN A 360 -11.24 -27.04 -1.04
CA ASN A 360 -12.00 -26.13 -0.18
C ASN A 360 -13.30 -25.66 -0.84
N LYS A 361 -14.12 -24.86 -0.14
CA LYS A 361 -15.41 -24.36 -0.67
C LYS A 361 -15.28 -23.46 -1.89
N LEU A 362 -14.10 -22.87 -2.13
CA LEU A 362 -13.81 -22.02 -3.28
C LEU A 362 -13.34 -22.82 -4.51
N THR A 363 -12.96 -24.08 -4.34
CA THR A 363 -12.51 -24.90 -5.46
C THR A 363 -13.62 -25.05 -6.50
N THR A 364 -13.32 -24.63 -7.73
CA THR A 364 -14.25 -24.64 -8.87
C THR A 364 -14.00 -25.84 -9.77
N TYR A 365 -12.74 -26.08 -10.15
CA TYR A 365 -12.33 -27.27 -10.87
C TYR A 365 -10.92 -27.74 -10.47
N THR A 366 -10.67 -29.02 -10.76
CA THR A 366 -9.32 -29.62 -10.79
C THR A 366 -8.98 -29.94 -12.24
N ALA A 367 -7.77 -29.59 -12.69
CA ALA A 367 -7.25 -29.97 -14.00
C ALA A 367 -5.98 -30.83 -13.85
N LEU A 368 -5.82 -31.81 -14.73
CA LEU A 368 -4.72 -32.77 -14.78
C LEU A 368 -4.15 -32.79 -16.20
N MET A 369 -2.84 -32.66 -16.35
CA MET A 369 -2.18 -32.50 -17.64
C MET A 369 -0.90 -33.34 -17.71
N ARG A 370 -0.69 -34.01 -18.84
CA ARG A 370 0.55 -34.70 -19.18
C ARG A 370 1.07 -34.21 -20.52
N VAL A 371 2.29 -33.66 -20.53
CA VAL A 371 2.81 -32.91 -21.67
C VAL A 371 3.21 -33.81 -22.84
N ASP A 372 3.93 -34.89 -22.56
CA ASP A 372 4.48 -35.82 -23.55
C ASP A 372 3.41 -36.45 -24.47
N THR A 373 2.26 -36.82 -23.92
CA THR A 373 1.16 -37.44 -24.67
C THR A 373 0.01 -36.50 -24.99
N GLY A 374 0.05 -35.26 -24.48
CA GLY A 374 -1.05 -34.31 -24.64
C GLY A 374 -2.32 -34.71 -23.88
N GLU A 375 -2.21 -35.49 -22.80
CA GLU A 375 -3.38 -35.91 -22.03
C GLU A 375 -3.87 -34.78 -21.14
N TYR A 376 -5.17 -34.47 -21.18
CA TYR A 376 -5.77 -33.35 -20.45
C TYR A 376 -7.15 -33.73 -19.92
N HIS A 377 -7.32 -33.65 -18.61
CA HIS A 377 -8.60 -33.89 -17.93
C HIS A 377 -8.94 -32.72 -17.01
N SER A 378 -10.23 -32.41 -16.87
CA SER A 378 -10.66 -31.47 -15.84
C SER A 378 -12.05 -31.79 -15.32
N TYR A 379 -12.23 -31.60 -14.02
CA TYR A 379 -13.44 -31.97 -13.29
C TYR A 379 -13.91 -30.80 -12.44
N ARG A 380 -15.21 -30.50 -12.49
CA ARG A 380 -15.86 -29.56 -11.58
C ARG A 380 -15.79 -30.10 -10.17
N GLN A 381 -15.32 -29.29 -9.25
CA GLN A 381 -15.15 -29.67 -7.85
C GLN A 381 -16.20 -29.02 -6.98
N THR A 382 -16.61 -29.75 -5.95
CA THR A 382 -17.39 -29.22 -4.82
C THR A 382 -16.83 -29.81 -3.54
N CYS A 383 -16.97 -29.07 -2.44
CA CYS A 383 -16.50 -29.53 -1.15
C CYS A 383 -17.68 -29.65 -0.19
N LYS A 384 -18.03 -30.90 0.14
CA LYS A 384 -19.11 -31.22 1.09
C LYS A 384 -18.65 -30.95 2.51
N ASP A 385 -19.60 -30.59 3.38
CA ASP A 385 -19.28 -30.36 4.78
C ASP A 385 -18.87 -31.66 5.49
N PRO A 386 -17.93 -31.59 6.46
CA PRO A 386 -17.22 -30.38 6.87
C PRO A 386 -16.11 -29.98 5.89
N CYS A 387 -16.05 -28.69 5.51
CA CYS A 387 -15.04 -28.17 4.61
C CYS A 387 -14.71 -26.70 4.89
N PRO A 388 -13.43 -26.28 4.80
CA PRO A 388 -13.02 -24.90 5.04
C PRO A 388 -13.73 -23.93 4.09
N ILE A 389 -14.34 -22.92 4.70
CA ILE A 389 -15.19 -21.90 4.06
C ILE A 389 -14.33 -20.79 3.43
N CYS A 390 -13.17 -20.52 4.01
CA CYS A 390 -12.32 -19.40 3.65
C CYS A 390 -10.85 -19.79 3.69
N SER A 391 -10.14 -19.55 2.59
CA SER A 391 -8.69 -19.65 2.44
C SER A 391 -8.08 -18.28 2.10
N LEU A 392 -8.73 -17.17 2.48
CA LEU A 392 -8.15 -15.84 2.30
C LEU A 392 -8.55 -14.88 3.42
N ILE A 393 -7.52 -14.38 4.09
CA ILE A 393 -7.43 -12.95 4.38
C ILE A 393 -6.13 -12.48 3.75
N CYS A 394 -6.19 -11.33 3.08
CA CYS A 394 -5.06 -10.66 2.45
C CYS A 394 -3.86 -10.50 3.42
N PRO A 395 -2.60 -10.60 2.96
CA PRO A 395 -1.42 -10.44 3.82
C PRO A 395 -1.15 -8.99 4.29
N LEU A 396 -2.11 -8.07 4.21
CA LEU A 396 -1.94 -6.69 4.68
C LEU A 396 -1.83 -6.55 6.21
N ILE A 397 -1.98 -7.66 6.94
CA ILE A 397 -1.64 -7.79 8.36
C ILE A 397 -0.70 -8.99 8.56
N ALA A 398 0.51 -8.93 8.02
CA ALA A 398 1.63 -9.62 8.66
C ALA A 398 2.20 -8.66 9.71
N LEU A 399 1.64 -8.66 10.91
CA LEU A 399 2.48 -8.35 12.07
C LEU A 399 3.41 -9.56 12.20
N PRO A 400 4.75 -9.39 12.23
CA PRO A 400 5.65 -10.49 12.53
C PRO A 400 5.40 -10.88 13.99
N THR A 401 4.55 -11.89 14.21
CA THR A 401 4.57 -12.62 15.46
C THR A 401 5.86 -13.42 15.46
N SER A 402 6.76 -13.11 16.39
CA SER A 402 7.97 -13.90 16.57
C SER A 402 7.59 -15.36 16.80
N MET A 403 8.09 -16.28 15.98
CA MET A 403 7.91 -17.70 16.26
C MET A 403 8.78 -18.10 17.45
N LYS A 404 8.28 -19.04 18.24
CA LYS A 404 9.09 -19.72 19.27
C LYS A 404 9.88 -20.83 18.59
N LEU A 405 11.12 -21.03 19.03
CA LEU A 405 11.95 -22.14 18.58
C LEU A 405 11.54 -23.39 19.35
N THR A 406 10.62 -24.18 18.80
CA THR A 406 10.14 -25.42 19.45
C THR A 406 10.96 -26.65 19.01
N PRO A 407 10.98 -27.74 19.80
CA PRO A 407 11.61 -28.99 19.39
C PRO A 407 11.08 -29.52 18.04
N GLU A 408 9.78 -29.37 17.79
CA GLU A 408 9.15 -29.82 16.54
C GLU A 408 9.62 -28.99 15.35
N LEU A 409 9.82 -27.67 15.53
CA LEU A 409 10.38 -26.83 14.47
C LEU A 409 11.78 -27.31 14.11
N ILE A 410 12.64 -27.53 15.10
CA ILE A 410 14.02 -28.02 14.90
C ILE A 410 14.02 -29.37 14.15
N GLN A 411 13.15 -30.30 14.53
CA GLN A 411 13.07 -31.62 13.90
C GLN A 411 12.56 -31.57 12.45
N ASN A 412 11.66 -30.63 12.14
CA ASN A 412 11.09 -30.47 10.80
C ASN A 412 11.86 -29.51 9.89
N SER A 413 12.81 -28.75 10.44
CA SER A 413 13.68 -27.86 9.69
C SER A 413 14.64 -28.61 8.78
N VAL A 414 15.07 -27.94 7.71
CA VAL A 414 15.95 -28.52 6.69
C VAL A 414 17.30 -28.86 7.33
N GLN A 415 17.72 -30.11 7.14
CA GLN A 415 18.96 -30.65 7.65
C GLN A 415 19.75 -31.22 6.48
N THR A 416 20.92 -30.66 6.21
CA THR A 416 21.72 -31.02 5.03
C THR A 416 23.19 -31.16 5.37
N THR A 417 23.97 -31.76 4.46
CA THR A 417 25.43 -31.63 4.51
C THR A 417 25.82 -30.50 3.58
N ASN A 418 26.49 -29.48 4.10
CA ASN A 418 26.84 -28.31 3.31
C ASN A 418 28.09 -28.58 2.43
N PRO A 419 28.48 -27.66 1.52
CA PRO A 419 29.63 -27.86 0.63
C PRO A 419 30.98 -28.04 1.32
N LEU A 420 31.09 -27.71 2.61
CA LEU A 420 32.29 -27.95 3.41
C LEU A 420 32.30 -29.34 4.08
N GLY A 421 31.25 -30.13 3.87
CA GLY A 421 31.08 -31.46 4.47
C GLY A 421 30.49 -31.43 5.88
N ASP A 422 30.10 -30.26 6.39
CA ASP A 422 29.54 -30.09 7.72
C ASP A 422 28.05 -30.44 7.73
N ARG A 423 27.57 -31.10 8.79
CA ARG A 423 26.11 -31.23 9.00
C ARG A 423 25.54 -29.89 9.43
N GLU A 424 24.64 -29.35 8.61
CA GLU A 424 24.03 -28.04 8.77
C GLU A 424 22.54 -28.14 9.07
N LEU A 425 22.10 -27.43 10.11
CA LEU A 425 20.69 -27.20 10.41
C LEU A 425 20.30 -25.79 9.95
N ASP A 426 19.35 -25.71 9.02
CA ASP A 426 18.85 -24.44 8.47
C ASP A 426 17.61 -23.96 9.25
N LEU A 427 17.81 -22.88 10.00
CA LEU A 427 16.79 -22.16 10.75
C LEU A 427 16.65 -20.71 10.25
N ARG A 428 16.90 -20.46 8.95
CA ARG A 428 16.82 -19.12 8.37
C ARG A 428 15.38 -18.61 8.30
N GLY A 429 15.19 -17.31 8.59
CA GLY A 429 13.95 -16.60 8.24
C GLY A 429 12.70 -16.93 9.09
N TYR A 430 12.81 -17.76 10.13
CA TYR A 430 11.67 -18.17 10.97
C TYR A 430 11.16 -17.09 11.95
N LYS A 431 11.78 -15.91 11.99
CA LYS A 431 11.44 -14.82 12.93
C LYS A 431 11.56 -15.22 14.40
N VAL A 432 12.51 -16.10 14.70
CA VAL A 432 12.84 -16.51 16.07
C VAL A 432 13.42 -15.31 16.82
N ALA A 433 12.85 -15.00 17.99
CA ALA A 433 13.33 -13.90 18.84
C ALA A 433 14.20 -14.36 20.02
N LEU A 434 14.03 -15.62 20.45
CA LEU A 434 14.73 -16.22 21.58
C LEU A 434 15.30 -17.59 21.18
N LEU A 435 16.55 -17.83 21.54
CA LEU A 435 17.19 -19.14 21.39
C LEU A 435 16.82 -20.00 22.60
N GLU A 436 15.95 -20.97 22.36
CA GLU A 436 15.45 -21.93 23.35
C GLU A 436 15.32 -23.31 22.71
N ASN A 437 15.22 -24.37 23.53
CA ASN A 437 14.99 -25.75 23.08
C ASN A 437 16.03 -26.35 22.12
N LEU A 438 17.19 -25.71 21.98
CA LEU A 438 18.30 -26.23 21.16
C LEU A 438 18.84 -27.57 21.66
N SER A 439 18.45 -28.06 22.83
CA SER A 439 18.73 -29.42 23.30
C SER A 439 18.15 -30.48 22.35
N ALA A 440 17.06 -30.15 21.64
CA ALA A 440 16.45 -31.00 20.62
C ALA A 440 17.34 -31.26 19.41
N THR A 441 18.42 -30.50 19.22
CA THR A 441 19.43 -30.75 18.19
C THR A 441 20.29 -31.98 18.48
N LEU A 442 20.30 -32.45 19.74
CA LEU A 442 21.02 -33.64 20.19
C LEU A 442 22.52 -33.65 19.80
N ASP A 443 23.15 -32.48 19.70
CA ASP A 443 24.56 -32.28 19.30
C ASP A 443 24.93 -32.94 17.96
N GLN A 444 23.98 -33.04 17.02
CA GLN A 444 24.19 -33.72 15.74
C GLN A 444 24.83 -32.83 14.65
N PHE A 445 24.85 -31.50 14.84
CA PHE A 445 25.21 -30.53 13.80
C PHE A 445 26.56 -29.86 14.05
N ASP A 446 27.30 -29.68 12.96
CA ASP A 446 28.57 -28.96 12.90
C ASP A 446 28.34 -27.46 12.62
N THR A 447 27.26 -27.14 11.90
CA THR A 447 26.83 -25.78 11.54
C THR A 447 25.35 -25.55 11.87
N ILE A 448 25.01 -24.39 12.44
CA ILE A 448 23.62 -23.94 12.59
C ILE A 448 23.50 -22.56 11.94
N ASP A 449 22.54 -22.43 11.03
CA ASP A 449 22.23 -21.15 10.39
C ASP A 449 20.92 -20.55 10.91
N LEU A 450 21.04 -19.38 11.53
CA LEU A 450 19.95 -18.59 12.12
C LEU A 450 19.83 -17.22 11.44
N THR A 451 20.31 -17.07 10.21
CA THR A 451 20.25 -15.83 9.44
C THR A 451 18.80 -15.35 9.22
N ASP A 452 18.57 -14.03 9.17
CA ASP A 452 17.26 -13.38 8.94
C ASP A 452 16.17 -13.65 10.01
N ASN A 453 16.60 -13.84 11.26
CA ASN A 453 15.71 -13.95 12.42
C ASN A 453 15.62 -12.64 13.24
N GLU A 454 14.98 -12.68 14.40
CA GLU A 454 14.73 -11.52 15.27
C GLU A 454 15.48 -11.64 16.61
N ILE A 455 16.57 -12.42 16.64
CA ILE A 455 17.30 -12.77 17.86
C ILE A 455 17.97 -11.54 18.44
N ARG A 456 17.70 -11.25 19.72
CA ARG A 456 18.25 -10.07 20.42
C ARG A 456 19.43 -10.35 21.33
N LYS A 457 19.57 -11.60 21.78
CA LYS A 457 20.62 -12.04 22.72
C LYS A 457 21.20 -13.35 22.22
N LEU A 458 22.53 -13.41 22.11
CA LEU A 458 23.26 -14.63 21.78
C LEU A 458 23.55 -15.41 23.07
N ASP A 459 22.62 -16.25 23.47
CA ASP A 459 22.62 -17.05 24.70
C ASP A 459 21.62 -18.23 24.54
N GLY A 460 21.40 -19.03 25.59
CA GLY A 460 20.37 -20.08 25.60
C GLY A 460 20.77 -21.38 24.89
N PHE A 461 22.07 -21.53 24.58
CA PHE A 461 22.61 -22.77 24.02
C PHE A 461 22.83 -23.82 25.13
N PRO A 462 22.41 -25.08 24.92
CA PRO A 462 22.88 -26.20 25.74
C PRO A 462 24.36 -26.48 25.45
N HIS A 463 24.96 -27.42 26.18
CA HIS A 463 26.32 -27.86 25.91
C HIS A 463 26.38 -28.66 24.58
N LEU A 464 26.93 -28.04 23.53
CA LEU A 464 27.05 -28.59 22.17
C LEU A 464 28.53 -28.65 21.76
N PRO A 465 29.26 -29.71 22.15
CA PRO A 465 30.70 -29.84 21.88
C PRO A 465 31.04 -30.15 20.41
N ARG A 466 30.06 -30.44 19.55
CA ARG A 466 30.28 -30.63 18.11
C ARG A 466 30.20 -29.32 17.32
N LEU A 467 29.31 -28.40 17.70
CA LEU A 467 29.01 -27.20 16.93
C LEU A 467 30.25 -26.30 16.72
N ALA A 468 30.63 -26.10 15.46
CA ALA A 468 31.83 -25.37 15.06
C ALA A 468 31.51 -24.04 14.35
N ASN A 469 30.39 -23.94 13.64
CA ASN A 469 30.01 -22.76 12.88
C ASN A 469 28.61 -22.27 13.26
N LEU A 470 28.47 -20.97 13.51
CA LEU A 470 27.20 -20.35 13.87
C LEU A 470 26.97 -19.08 13.04
N MET A 471 25.88 -19.06 12.29
CA MET A 471 25.54 -17.96 11.39
C MET A 471 24.31 -17.21 11.91
N LEU A 472 24.46 -15.92 12.21
CA LEU A 472 23.39 -15.04 12.73
C LEU A 472 23.34 -13.73 11.95
N ASN A 473 23.57 -13.76 10.63
CA ASN A 473 23.52 -12.53 9.85
C ASN A 473 22.09 -11.93 9.87
N ASN A 474 21.98 -10.61 9.74
CA ASN A 474 20.69 -9.89 9.68
C ASN A 474 19.74 -10.22 10.86
N ASN A 475 20.27 -10.15 12.09
CA ASN A 475 19.50 -10.33 13.32
C ASN A 475 19.52 -9.02 14.13
N LYS A 476 19.04 -9.06 15.39
CA LYS A 476 18.99 -7.90 16.30
C LYS A 476 19.86 -8.08 17.53
N VAL A 477 20.95 -8.86 17.43
CA VAL A 477 21.79 -9.21 18.57
C VAL A 477 22.42 -7.94 19.14
N MET A 478 22.05 -7.61 20.38
CA MET A 478 22.59 -6.48 21.14
C MET A 478 23.53 -6.92 22.26
N ARG A 479 23.48 -8.20 22.66
CA ARG A 479 24.27 -8.72 23.78
C ARG A 479 24.66 -10.18 23.59
N ILE A 480 25.87 -10.52 24.01
CA ILE A 480 26.43 -11.88 24.03
C ILE A 480 26.44 -12.36 25.49
N GLY A 481 26.00 -13.60 25.74
CA GLY A 481 25.99 -14.19 27.08
C GLY A 481 27.39 -14.64 27.53
N ASP A 482 27.69 -14.49 28.82
CA ASP A 482 28.99 -14.87 29.41
C ASP A 482 29.25 -16.39 29.41
N GLY A 483 28.18 -17.20 29.32
CA GLY A 483 28.25 -18.67 29.31
C GLY A 483 28.55 -19.29 27.94
N LEU A 484 28.72 -18.48 26.88
CA LEU A 484 28.79 -18.98 25.50
C LEU A 484 29.96 -19.96 25.27
N SER A 485 31.11 -19.75 25.92
CA SER A 485 32.26 -20.65 25.82
C SER A 485 32.05 -22.01 26.46
N SER A 486 31.23 -22.06 27.53
CA SER A 486 30.89 -23.31 28.21
C SER A 486 29.85 -24.10 27.41
N SER A 487 28.91 -23.41 26.77
CA SER A 487 27.92 -24.04 25.90
C SER A 487 28.51 -24.51 24.57
N LEU A 488 29.36 -23.70 23.92
CA LEU A 488 29.89 -23.95 22.58
C LEU A 488 31.44 -24.03 22.57
N PRO A 489 32.05 -25.05 23.20
CA PRO A 489 33.50 -25.11 23.42
C PRO A 489 34.34 -25.28 22.14
N ARG A 490 33.71 -25.69 21.02
CA ARG A 490 34.36 -25.88 19.72
C ARG A 490 34.13 -24.76 18.71
N LEU A 491 33.38 -23.71 19.06
CA LEU A 491 33.01 -22.66 18.13
C LEU A 491 34.25 -22.00 17.49
N SER A 492 34.35 -22.13 16.16
CA SER A 492 35.45 -21.65 15.33
C SER A 492 35.01 -20.49 14.43
N THR A 493 33.77 -20.50 13.96
CA THR A 493 33.21 -19.47 13.06
C THR A 493 31.95 -18.85 13.67
N LEU A 494 31.93 -17.53 13.79
CA LEU A 494 30.76 -16.77 14.25
C LEU A 494 30.48 -15.61 13.29
N LEU A 495 29.36 -15.65 12.59
CA LEU A 495 28.95 -14.59 11.67
C LEU A 495 27.81 -13.77 12.31
N LEU A 496 28.11 -12.52 12.65
CA LEU A 496 27.18 -11.56 13.25
C LEU A 496 26.97 -10.34 12.36
N THR A 497 27.12 -10.48 11.04
CA THR A 497 26.97 -9.36 10.10
C THR A 497 25.58 -8.73 10.20
N ASN A 498 25.51 -7.40 10.21
CA ASN A 498 24.25 -6.64 10.28
C ASN A 498 23.41 -6.99 11.53
N ASN A 499 23.99 -6.77 12.70
CA ASN A 499 23.35 -6.88 14.03
C ASN A 499 23.47 -5.55 14.80
N CYS A 500 23.15 -5.55 16.09
CA CYS A 500 23.01 -4.34 16.91
C CYS A 500 24.02 -4.25 18.07
N LEU A 501 25.22 -4.82 17.96
CA LEU A 501 26.29 -4.67 18.95
C LEU A 501 26.89 -3.26 18.86
N GLN A 502 26.94 -2.52 19.97
CA GLN A 502 27.19 -1.08 19.94
C GLN A 502 28.56 -0.67 20.47
N GLU A 503 29.01 -1.29 21.56
CA GLU A 503 30.21 -0.91 22.28
C GLU A 503 31.26 -2.03 22.26
N LEU A 504 32.53 -1.68 22.45
CA LEU A 504 33.62 -2.67 22.52
C LEU A 504 33.44 -3.64 23.71
N ALA A 505 32.82 -3.16 24.80
CA ALA A 505 32.50 -3.97 25.97
C ALA A 505 31.50 -5.11 25.68
N ASP A 506 30.61 -4.94 24.69
CA ASP A 506 29.64 -5.98 24.30
C ASP A 506 30.35 -7.23 23.71
N LEU A 507 31.62 -7.10 23.31
CA LEU A 507 32.43 -8.16 22.72
C LEU A 507 33.27 -8.94 23.76
N GLU A 508 33.36 -8.45 25.01
CA GLU A 508 34.19 -9.07 26.05
C GLU A 508 33.86 -10.56 26.29
N PRO A 509 32.58 -11.02 26.23
CA PRO A 509 32.25 -12.45 26.36
C PRO A 509 32.92 -13.36 25.32
N LEU A 510 33.27 -12.82 24.13
CA LEU A 510 33.93 -13.59 23.08
C LEU A 510 35.38 -13.95 23.45
N THR A 511 36.01 -13.24 24.40
CA THR A 511 37.39 -13.52 24.84
C THR A 511 37.57 -14.88 25.50
N ALA A 512 36.47 -15.48 25.98
CA ALA A 512 36.44 -16.82 26.53
C ALA A 512 36.50 -17.91 25.43
N LEU A 513 36.16 -17.59 24.17
CA LEU A 513 36.14 -18.53 23.04
C LEU A 513 37.54 -18.75 22.45
N LYS A 514 38.36 -19.59 23.10
CA LYS A 514 39.78 -19.82 22.73
C LYS A 514 39.99 -20.45 21.34
N ARG A 515 38.94 -21.03 20.74
CA ARG A 515 38.99 -21.68 19.43
C ARG A 515 38.43 -20.82 18.29
N LEU A 516 37.87 -19.64 18.58
CA LEU A 516 37.30 -18.77 17.56
C LEU A 516 38.39 -18.30 16.58
N ARG A 517 38.21 -18.63 15.29
CA ARG A 517 39.14 -18.30 14.19
C ARG A 517 38.54 -17.31 13.20
N PHE A 518 37.22 -17.30 13.02
CA PHE A 518 36.55 -16.44 12.05
C PHE A 518 35.40 -15.68 12.72
N LEU A 519 35.43 -14.35 12.64
CA LEU A 519 34.41 -13.47 13.18
C LEU A 519 34.03 -12.42 12.13
N SER A 520 32.74 -12.25 11.89
CA SER A 520 32.23 -11.10 11.13
C SER A 520 31.31 -10.27 12.02
N LEU A 521 31.62 -8.99 12.15
CA LEU A 521 30.81 -7.98 12.84
C LEU A 521 30.41 -6.85 11.88
N LEU A 522 30.77 -6.94 10.60
CA LEU A 522 30.40 -5.98 9.56
C LEU A 522 28.95 -5.49 9.70
N LYS A 523 28.74 -4.20 9.50
CA LYS A 523 27.43 -3.54 9.63
C LYS A 523 26.83 -3.57 11.05
N ASN A 524 27.61 -3.85 12.10
CA ASN A 524 27.23 -3.52 13.48
C ASN A 524 27.71 -2.11 13.85
N PRO A 525 27.01 -1.37 14.72
CA PRO A 525 27.46 -0.06 15.19
C PRO A 525 28.86 -0.06 15.81
N VAL A 526 29.27 -1.15 16.49
CA VAL A 526 30.61 -1.31 17.08
C VAL A 526 31.76 -1.15 16.07
N CYS A 527 31.53 -1.44 14.78
CA CYS A 527 32.55 -1.26 13.74
C CYS A 527 32.98 0.20 13.54
N SER A 528 32.17 1.16 14.00
CA SER A 528 32.49 2.60 13.93
C SER A 528 33.33 3.09 15.11
N ARG A 529 33.58 2.25 16.12
CA ARG A 529 34.35 2.63 17.31
C ARG A 529 35.83 2.79 16.97
N ARG A 530 36.46 3.80 17.57
CA ARG A 530 37.90 4.07 17.38
C ARG A 530 38.71 2.84 17.76
N ASN A 531 39.68 2.48 16.91
CA ASN A 531 40.54 1.32 17.08
C ASN A 531 39.81 -0.04 17.16
N TYR A 532 38.53 -0.13 16.77
CA TYR A 532 37.72 -1.35 16.81
C TYR A 532 38.47 -2.60 16.35
N ARG A 533 39.05 -2.56 15.14
CA ARG A 533 39.74 -3.71 14.55
C ARG A 533 40.95 -4.14 15.40
N LEU A 534 41.80 -3.20 15.79
CA LEU A 534 42.98 -3.49 16.60
C LEU A 534 42.60 -3.97 18.01
N HIS A 535 41.53 -3.42 18.59
CA HIS A 535 41.00 -3.83 19.88
C HIS A 535 40.52 -5.28 19.86
N VAL A 536 39.73 -5.66 18.84
CA VAL A 536 39.27 -7.05 18.66
C VAL A 536 40.45 -8.00 18.40
N VAL A 537 41.44 -7.59 17.58
CA VAL A 537 42.66 -8.37 17.33
C VAL A 537 43.48 -8.58 18.61
N HIS A 538 43.56 -7.57 19.48
CA HIS A 538 44.25 -7.67 20.77
C HIS A 538 43.53 -8.61 21.74
N LYS A 539 42.21 -8.42 21.89
CA LYS A 539 41.37 -9.18 22.83
C LYS A 539 41.14 -10.64 22.41
N LEU A 540 41.16 -10.93 21.11
CA LEU A 540 40.94 -12.27 20.53
C LEU A 540 42.19 -12.78 19.80
N PRO A 541 43.26 -13.20 20.51
CA PRO A 541 44.49 -13.65 19.88
C PRO A 541 44.31 -14.91 19.00
N SER A 542 43.29 -15.72 19.28
CA SER A 542 42.93 -16.92 18.52
C SER A 542 42.41 -16.65 17.10
N LEU A 543 41.94 -15.42 16.84
CA LEU A 543 41.23 -15.06 15.61
C LEU A 543 42.17 -14.97 14.41
N ARG A 544 41.81 -15.54 13.26
CA ARG A 544 42.57 -15.50 12.00
C ARG A 544 41.94 -14.58 10.96
N PHE A 545 40.62 -14.48 10.95
CA PHE A 545 39.85 -13.63 10.05
C PHE A 545 38.87 -12.79 10.86
N LEU A 546 38.87 -11.48 10.57
CA LEU A 546 37.92 -10.52 11.09
C LEU A 546 37.32 -9.74 9.93
N ASP A 547 35.99 -9.74 9.84
CA ASP A 547 35.23 -9.02 8.81
C ASP A 547 35.63 -9.46 7.40
N PHE A 548 35.73 -10.79 7.21
CA PHE A 548 36.19 -11.46 5.98
C PHE A 548 37.62 -11.09 5.54
N ARG A 549 38.40 -10.41 6.40
CA ARG A 549 39.79 -10.04 6.14
C ARG A 549 40.74 -10.80 7.07
N ARG A 550 41.79 -11.39 6.48
CA ARG A 550 42.86 -12.05 7.23
C ARG A 550 43.54 -11.05 8.16
N ILE A 551 43.85 -11.49 9.38
CA ILE A 551 44.63 -10.73 10.36
C ILE A 551 46.12 -11.02 10.12
N THR A 552 46.92 -9.96 10.02
CA THR A 552 48.36 -10.02 9.77
C THR A 552 49.17 -9.90 11.06
N ASP A 553 50.41 -10.40 11.06
CA ASP A 553 51.31 -10.26 12.22
C ASP A 553 51.69 -8.80 12.49
N ALA A 554 51.69 -7.96 11.46
CA ALA A 554 51.88 -6.51 11.61
C ALA A 554 50.74 -5.88 12.42
N GLU A 555 49.48 -6.21 12.11
CA GLU A 555 48.31 -5.76 12.89
C GLU A 555 48.38 -6.26 14.34
N ARG A 556 48.86 -7.50 14.57
CA ARG A 556 49.04 -8.02 15.94
C ARG A 556 50.08 -7.25 16.73
N ARG A 557 51.23 -6.95 16.11
CA ARG A 557 52.28 -6.12 16.74
C ARG A 557 51.77 -4.71 17.03
N GLN A 558 51.03 -4.11 16.10
CA GLN A 558 50.43 -2.80 16.26
C GLN A 558 49.40 -2.78 17.40
N ALA A 559 48.51 -3.77 17.44
CA ALA A 559 47.52 -3.93 18.50
C ALA A 559 48.20 -4.15 19.87
N ALA A 560 49.25 -4.96 19.93
CA ALA A 560 50.05 -5.14 21.15
C ALA A 560 50.73 -3.83 21.58
N ALA A 561 51.38 -3.10 20.67
CA ALA A 561 52.00 -1.82 21.02
C ALA A 561 50.98 -0.81 21.58
N LEU A 562 49.76 -0.79 21.01
CA LEU A 562 48.70 0.14 21.38
C LEU A 562 48.02 -0.20 22.72
N PHE A 563 48.00 -1.48 23.12
CA PHE A 563 47.21 -1.95 24.27
C PHE A 563 48.01 -2.72 25.36
N THR A 564 49.33 -2.94 25.20
CA THR A 564 50.17 -3.74 26.14
C THR A 564 51.17 -2.91 26.95
N SER A 565 51.38 -1.63 26.62
CA SER A 565 52.25 -0.71 27.38
C SER A 565 51.43 0.49 27.83
N GLY A 566 51.56 0.91 29.10
CA GLY A 566 50.77 2.00 29.71
C GLY A 566 51.00 3.40 29.14
N GLY A 567 51.16 3.55 27.81
CA GLY A 567 51.26 4.81 27.11
C GLY A 567 49.91 5.23 26.50
N VAL A 568 49.32 6.29 27.04
CA VAL A 568 48.34 7.23 26.44
C VAL A 568 47.24 6.62 25.54
N GLY A 569 46.82 5.37 25.82
CA GLY A 569 45.61 4.74 25.28
C GLY A 569 44.52 4.56 26.35
N ASP A 570 44.91 4.57 27.62
CA ASP A 570 44.03 4.54 28.80
C ASP A 570 43.60 5.96 29.17
N VAL A 571 42.76 6.57 28.33
CA VAL A 571 41.74 7.45 28.90
C VAL A 571 40.51 6.57 29.04
N ALA A 572 40.48 5.91 30.19
CA ALA A 572 39.29 5.31 30.74
C ALA A 572 38.12 6.30 30.60
N ASP A 573 37.14 5.91 29.79
CA ASP A 573 35.77 6.32 29.99
C ASP A 573 35.42 5.91 31.42
N LYS A 574 35.47 6.86 32.36
CA LYS A 574 35.19 6.72 33.80
C LYS A 574 33.69 6.44 34.06
N SER A 575 33.09 5.56 33.26
CA SER A 575 31.73 5.04 33.44
C SER A 575 31.71 3.52 33.67
N ALA A 576 32.82 2.81 33.42
CA ALA A 576 32.87 1.35 33.54
C ALA A 576 33.15 0.78 34.95
N ALA A 577 33.52 1.61 35.94
CA ALA A 577 33.90 1.14 37.28
C ALA A 577 32.77 1.16 38.34
N SER A 578 31.54 1.58 38.00
CA SER A 578 30.40 1.63 38.96
C SER A 578 29.29 0.60 38.69
N LEU A 579 29.48 -0.35 37.76
CA LEU A 579 28.46 -1.32 37.37
C LEU A 579 28.95 -2.77 37.50
N LYS A 580 29.44 -3.14 38.69
CA LYS A 580 29.35 -4.53 39.14
C LYS A 580 28.11 -4.67 40.02
N SER A 581 27.18 -5.51 39.53
CA SER A 581 25.98 -6.06 40.18
C SER A 581 24.93 -5.08 40.70
N LYS A 582 23.84 -4.89 39.93
CA LYS A 582 22.47 -5.07 40.44
C LYS A 582 21.60 -5.72 39.35
N PRO A 583 20.86 -6.81 39.64
CA PRO A 583 19.89 -7.36 38.71
C PRO A 583 18.77 -6.35 38.48
N ALA A 584 18.41 -6.11 37.21
CA ALA A 584 17.30 -5.24 36.86
C ALA A 584 15.99 -5.84 37.40
N LYS A 585 15.31 -5.10 38.27
CA LYS A 585 13.99 -5.47 38.80
C LYS A 585 12.95 -5.39 37.71
N THR A 586 12.16 -6.46 37.61
CA THR A 586 10.90 -6.56 36.89
C THR A 586 9.96 -5.41 37.27
N PHE A 587 9.28 -4.84 36.28
CA PHE A 587 8.28 -3.78 36.45
C PHE A 587 7.07 -4.29 37.25
N THR A 588 6.79 -3.66 38.40
CA THR A 588 5.51 -3.76 39.12
C THR A 588 4.77 -2.42 38.98
N PRO A 589 3.53 -2.40 38.46
CA PRO A 589 2.74 -1.18 38.35
C PRO A 589 2.30 -0.67 39.73
N GLY A 590 2.50 0.63 40.01
CA GLY A 590 1.83 1.33 41.13
C GLY A 590 2.74 1.91 42.23
N ALA A 591 3.64 2.83 41.92
CA ALA A 591 4.21 3.75 42.93
C ALA A 591 4.52 5.14 42.31
N PRO A 592 4.38 6.25 43.06
CA PRO A 592 4.40 7.61 42.52
C PRO A 592 5.81 8.19 42.37
N VAL A 593 5.95 9.11 41.40
CA VAL A 593 7.21 9.82 41.06
C VAL A 593 7.24 11.18 41.78
N PRO A 594 8.32 11.55 42.50
CA PRO A 594 8.54 12.92 42.94
C PRO A 594 9.25 13.77 41.87
N ALA A 595 8.90 15.05 41.85
CA ALA A 595 9.27 16.08 40.88
C ALA A 595 10.63 16.77 41.14
N ALA A 596 11.02 17.62 40.17
CA ALA A 596 12.12 18.62 40.14
C ALA A 596 13.48 18.10 39.62
N ALA A 597 14.30 18.81 38.83
CA ALA A 597 14.28 20.17 38.29
C ALA A 597 15.14 20.26 37.02
N ALA A 598 14.86 21.28 36.20
CA ALA A 598 15.60 21.71 35.02
C ALA A 598 16.86 22.54 35.37
N ALA A 599 17.89 22.51 34.51
CA ALA A 599 18.73 23.68 34.13
C ALA A 599 19.83 23.29 33.11
N ALA A 600 20.28 24.30 32.36
CA ALA A 600 20.93 24.26 31.05
C ALA A 600 22.48 24.29 31.03
N SER A 601 23.06 23.95 29.86
CA SER A 601 24.17 24.61 29.10
C SER A 601 25.21 23.61 28.56
N ALA A 602 25.17 23.30 27.26
CA ALA A 602 26.01 23.84 26.15
C ALA A 602 27.29 22.98 25.87
N PRO A 603 27.77 22.90 24.60
CA PRO A 603 28.30 21.66 24.04
C PRO A 603 29.82 21.66 23.76
N VAL A 604 30.41 20.46 23.70
CA VAL A 604 31.73 20.22 23.06
C VAL A 604 31.63 19.01 22.12
N SER A 605 31.81 19.29 20.83
CA SER A 605 31.93 18.37 19.68
C SER A 605 33.33 17.69 19.64
N ALA A 606 33.60 16.55 19.01
CA ALA A 606 32.95 15.88 17.88
C ALA A 606 33.36 14.38 17.78
N ALA A 607 32.47 13.56 17.21
CA ALA A 607 32.77 12.62 16.13
C ALA A 607 31.45 12.07 15.52
N GLY A 608 30.66 12.96 14.91
CA GLY A 608 29.45 12.64 14.14
C GLY A 608 29.55 13.26 12.74
N GLY A 609 28.92 12.65 11.74
CA GLY A 609 28.86 13.20 10.37
C GLY A 609 28.24 14.60 10.30
N PRO A 610 28.37 15.32 9.18
CA PRO A 610 27.95 16.71 9.07
C PRO A 610 26.44 16.84 9.33
N THR A 611 26.08 17.79 10.17
CA THR A 611 24.70 18.10 10.51
C THR A 611 23.97 18.71 9.30
N SER A 612 22.64 18.74 9.33
CA SER A 612 21.83 19.40 8.30
C SER A 612 22.19 20.89 8.15
N ALA A 613 22.60 21.54 9.24
CA ALA A 613 23.09 22.92 9.23
C ALA A 613 24.45 23.05 8.51
N ASP A 614 25.36 22.10 8.71
CA ASP A 614 26.67 22.08 8.02
C ASP A 614 26.49 21.90 6.51
N LEU A 615 25.57 21.02 6.10
CA LEU A 615 25.25 20.81 4.68
C LEU A 615 24.56 22.02 4.06
N LEU A 616 23.74 22.76 4.83
CA LEU A 616 23.12 24.00 4.39
C LEU A 616 24.17 25.12 4.22
N ALA A 617 25.11 25.22 5.15
CA ALA A 617 26.21 26.19 5.10
C ALA A 617 27.14 25.92 3.90
N VAL A 618 27.45 24.65 3.63
CA VAL A 618 28.20 24.22 2.43
C VAL A 618 27.44 24.62 1.15
N ARG A 619 26.12 24.36 1.09
CA ARG A 619 25.29 24.69 -0.07
C ARG A 619 25.23 26.20 -0.34
N GLU A 620 25.13 27.01 0.71
CA GLU A 620 25.12 28.47 0.59
C GLU A 620 26.51 29.06 0.29
N ALA A 621 27.59 28.44 0.79
CA ALA A 621 28.95 28.82 0.43
C ALA A 621 29.25 28.57 -1.06
N ILE A 622 28.84 27.40 -1.59
CA ILE A 622 28.98 27.07 -3.01
C ILE A 622 28.15 28.01 -3.89
N ARG A 623 26.96 28.43 -3.44
CA ARG A 623 26.10 29.37 -4.16
C ARG A 623 26.68 30.78 -4.22
N ARG A 624 27.52 31.18 -3.25
CA ARG A 624 28.15 32.50 -3.16
C ARG A 624 29.55 32.57 -3.76
N ALA A 625 30.14 31.44 -4.16
CA ALA A 625 31.48 31.39 -4.73
C ALA A 625 31.50 31.89 -6.19
N ASN A 626 32.46 32.75 -6.54
CA ASN A 626 32.67 33.27 -7.90
C ASN A 626 33.03 32.18 -8.94
N THR A 627 33.18 30.92 -8.53
CA THR A 627 33.57 29.80 -9.41
C THR A 627 32.41 29.22 -10.21
N LEU A 628 31.15 29.52 -9.86
CA LEU A 628 29.99 29.11 -10.67
C LEU A 628 29.87 29.88 -11.99
N ASP A 629 30.46 31.07 -12.08
CA ASP A 629 30.50 31.85 -13.32
C ASP A 629 31.55 31.31 -14.30
N GLU A 630 32.68 30.78 -13.78
CA GLU A 630 33.68 30.02 -14.55
C GLU A 630 33.08 28.73 -15.14
N VAL A 631 32.27 28.00 -14.36
CA VAL A 631 31.53 26.82 -14.86
C VAL A 631 30.57 27.21 -16.00
N GLU A 632 29.90 28.36 -15.88
CA GLU A 632 28.98 28.85 -16.92
C GLU A 632 29.74 29.27 -18.21
N GLU A 633 30.92 29.87 -18.07
CA GLU A 633 31.78 30.23 -19.21
C GLU A 633 32.30 28.98 -19.94
N HIS A 634 32.81 27.99 -19.22
CA HIS A 634 33.23 26.72 -19.80
C HIS A 634 32.07 25.94 -20.42
N PHE A 635 30.87 26.00 -19.82
CA PHE A 635 29.67 25.42 -20.40
C PHE A 635 29.25 26.11 -21.71
N LYS A 636 29.36 27.44 -21.79
CA LYS A 636 29.11 28.19 -23.04
C LYS A 636 30.12 27.81 -24.11
N ALA A 637 31.39 27.64 -23.75
CA ALA A 637 32.45 27.26 -24.68
C ALA A 637 32.23 25.86 -25.28
N ILE A 638 31.84 24.85 -24.48
CA ILE A 638 31.52 23.50 -25.00
C ILE A 638 30.21 23.48 -25.79
N LYS A 639 29.21 24.27 -25.39
CA LYS A 639 27.88 24.26 -26.02
C LYS A 639 27.79 25.02 -27.35
N ILE A 640 28.51 26.13 -27.49
CA ILE A 640 28.43 26.99 -28.69
C ILE A 640 29.62 26.74 -29.61
N GLY A 641 30.80 26.53 -29.05
CA GLY A 641 32.04 26.39 -29.82
C GLY A 641 32.46 24.97 -30.13
N HIS A 642 31.82 23.94 -29.54
CA HIS A 642 32.26 22.53 -29.58
C HIS A 642 33.76 22.36 -29.31
N ARG A 643 34.33 23.28 -28.52
CA ARG A 643 35.78 23.42 -28.35
C ARG A 643 36.38 22.31 -27.48
N TYR A 644 35.56 21.69 -26.65
CA TYR A 644 35.98 20.71 -25.66
C TYR A 644 35.18 19.42 -25.80
N ARG A 645 35.84 18.26 -25.76
CA ARG A 645 35.17 16.96 -25.69
C ARG A 645 34.54 16.72 -24.33
N TYR A 646 35.25 17.03 -23.25
CA TYR A 646 34.68 17.01 -21.90
C TYR A 646 35.39 17.94 -20.92
N ILE A 647 34.66 18.31 -19.86
CA ILE A 647 35.15 19.13 -18.76
C ILE A 647 34.82 18.41 -17.45
N VAL A 648 35.82 18.28 -16.56
CA VAL A 648 35.68 17.66 -15.24
C VAL A 648 35.78 18.74 -14.16
N PHE A 649 34.83 18.73 -13.25
CA PHE A 649 34.78 19.59 -12.07
C PHE A 649 34.86 18.74 -10.79
N HIS A 650 35.50 19.29 -9.78
CA HIS A 650 35.55 18.73 -8.44
C HIS A 650 35.20 19.77 -7.38
N ILE A 651 34.86 19.31 -6.18
CA ILE A 651 34.62 20.16 -5.01
C ILE A 651 35.88 20.13 -4.14
N VAL A 652 36.52 21.28 -3.98
CA VAL A 652 37.68 21.48 -3.11
C VAL A 652 37.24 22.13 -1.79
N ASN A 653 37.90 21.75 -0.70
CA ASN A 653 37.64 22.27 0.66
C ASN A 653 36.15 22.21 1.07
N ASP A 654 35.44 21.17 0.62
CA ASP A 654 34.01 20.94 0.87
C ASP A 654 33.07 22.09 0.49
N SER A 655 33.52 23.09 -0.30
CA SER A 655 32.78 24.35 -0.46
C SER A 655 33.02 25.12 -1.77
N THR A 656 33.96 24.70 -2.61
CA THR A 656 34.25 25.39 -3.88
C THR A 656 34.28 24.40 -5.04
N ILE A 657 33.44 24.61 -6.05
CA ILE A 657 33.50 23.85 -7.30
C ILE A 657 34.60 24.49 -8.16
N THR A 658 35.60 23.71 -8.57
CA THR A 658 36.68 24.17 -9.45
C THR A 658 36.83 23.23 -10.64
N THR A 659 37.30 23.79 -11.76
CA THR A 659 37.63 23.03 -12.97
C THR A 659 38.88 22.21 -12.70
N GLU A 660 38.76 20.88 -12.73
CA GLU A 660 39.88 19.96 -12.56
C GLU A 660 40.59 19.72 -13.89
N ARG A 661 39.82 19.57 -14.98
CA ARG A 661 40.35 19.25 -16.30
C ARG A 661 39.43 19.70 -17.42
N ILE A 662 40.01 20.20 -18.50
CA ILE A 662 39.33 20.47 -19.78
C ILE A 662 40.08 19.68 -20.85
N VAL A 663 39.35 18.96 -21.71
CA VAL A 663 39.93 18.12 -22.76
C VAL A 663 39.31 18.47 -24.10
N GLU A 664 40.15 18.82 -25.08
CA GLU A 664 39.72 19.23 -26.43
C GLU A 664 39.34 18.01 -27.28
N GLU A 665 40.14 16.94 -27.26
CA GLU A 665 39.89 15.70 -28.01
C GLU A 665 40.13 14.46 -27.13
N SER A 666 39.22 13.47 -27.21
CA SER A 666 39.32 12.18 -26.50
C SER A 666 38.32 11.17 -27.09
N SER A 667 38.67 9.88 -27.08
CA SER A 667 37.67 8.82 -27.27
C SER A 667 36.75 8.72 -26.03
N TYR A 668 35.60 8.06 -26.17
CA TYR A 668 34.68 7.86 -25.05
C TYR A 668 35.25 6.85 -24.05
N GLU A 669 35.96 5.84 -24.53
CA GLU A 669 36.67 4.84 -23.74
C GLU A 669 37.76 5.48 -22.88
N ASP A 670 38.61 6.34 -23.48
CA ASP A 670 39.66 7.06 -22.73
C ASP A 670 39.07 7.96 -21.64
N PHE A 671 37.89 8.53 -21.88
CA PHE A 671 37.16 9.29 -20.88
C PHE A 671 36.69 8.40 -19.72
N VAL A 672 36.07 7.26 -19.99
CA VAL A 672 35.58 6.35 -18.95
C VAL A 672 36.75 5.82 -18.10
N ASP A 673 37.87 5.49 -18.73
CA ASP A 673 39.09 5.04 -18.03
C ASP A 673 39.74 6.13 -17.16
N SER A 674 39.46 7.41 -17.46
CA SER A 674 39.97 8.53 -16.69
C SER A 674 39.22 8.80 -15.38
N LEU A 675 38.07 8.17 -15.14
CA LEU A 675 37.23 8.44 -13.98
C LEU A 675 37.84 7.90 -12.67
N PRO A 676 37.84 8.69 -11.58
CA PRO A 676 38.46 8.27 -10.32
C PRO A 676 37.66 7.16 -9.64
N ARG A 677 38.34 6.11 -9.17
CA ARG A 677 37.66 4.95 -8.54
C ARG A 677 37.15 5.21 -7.13
N ASN A 678 37.68 6.19 -6.41
CA ASN A 678 37.42 6.39 -4.98
C ASN A 678 36.98 7.83 -4.61
N ASP A 679 36.61 8.64 -5.60
CA ASP A 679 36.27 10.04 -5.40
C ASP A 679 35.18 10.51 -6.38
N CYS A 680 34.44 11.55 -6.03
CA CYS A 680 33.29 12.04 -6.84
C CYS A 680 33.72 13.13 -7.84
N ARG A 681 33.01 13.26 -8.97
CA ARG A 681 33.22 14.31 -9.99
C ARG A 681 31.90 14.75 -10.63
N TYR A 682 31.86 15.98 -11.14
CA TYR A 682 30.87 16.39 -12.14
C TYR A 682 31.55 16.50 -13.49
N ILE A 683 30.93 15.97 -14.54
CA ILE A 683 31.48 16.02 -15.88
C ILE A 683 30.45 16.59 -16.84
N ILE A 684 30.88 17.46 -17.75
CA ILE A 684 30.12 17.81 -18.95
C ILE A 684 30.82 17.15 -20.13
N TYR A 685 30.10 16.34 -20.89
CA TYR A 685 30.67 15.59 -22.02
C TYR A 685 29.86 15.88 -23.28
N ASP A 686 30.53 16.25 -24.38
CA ASP A 686 29.90 16.41 -25.69
C ASP A 686 29.88 15.06 -26.43
N TYR A 687 28.76 14.37 -26.37
CA TYR A 687 28.62 13.01 -26.86
C TYR A 687 28.05 12.97 -28.27
N ALA A 688 28.90 12.61 -29.22
CA ALA A 688 28.53 12.37 -30.61
C ALA A 688 28.20 10.88 -30.82
N TYR A 689 27.05 10.58 -31.41
CA TYR A 689 26.61 9.22 -31.72
C TYR A 689 25.86 9.14 -33.06
N THR A 690 25.88 7.98 -33.68
CA THR A 690 25.20 7.72 -34.95
C THR A 690 23.91 6.95 -34.70
N LEU A 691 22.80 7.40 -35.31
CA LEU A 691 21.51 6.72 -35.29
C LEU A 691 21.47 5.55 -36.28
N GLU A 692 20.49 4.67 -36.12
CA GLU A 692 20.30 3.46 -36.96
C GLU A 692 20.01 3.79 -38.44
N ASP A 693 19.58 5.02 -38.73
CA ASP A 693 19.38 5.55 -40.09
C ASP A 693 20.66 6.18 -40.70
N GLY A 694 21.78 6.15 -39.98
CA GLY A 694 23.06 6.76 -40.38
C GLY A 694 23.19 8.24 -40.00
N GLY A 695 22.19 8.85 -39.37
CA GLY A 695 22.24 10.25 -38.92
C GLY A 695 23.17 10.45 -37.73
N LYS A 696 24.19 11.30 -37.85
CA LYS A 696 25.04 11.71 -36.72
C LYS A 696 24.31 12.75 -35.86
N ARG A 697 24.27 12.54 -34.55
CA ARG A 697 23.71 13.47 -33.56
C ARG A 697 24.70 13.74 -32.43
N GLU A 698 24.62 14.93 -31.87
CA GLU A 698 25.44 15.37 -30.73
C GLU A 698 24.52 15.77 -29.58
N LYS A 699 24.89 15.36 -28.36
CA LYS A 699 24.17 15.68 -27.12
C LYS A 699 25.16 15.97 -26.01
N LEU A 700 24.95 17.08 -25.31
CA LEU A 700 25.68 17.39 -24.09
C LEU A 700 25.14 16.57 -22.92
N LEU A 701 26.03 15.83 -22.26
CA LEU A 701 25.77 15.03 -21.08
C LEU A 701 26.26 15.78 -19.84
N PHE A 702 25.50 15.71 -18.74
CA PHE A 702 25.97 16.09 -17.41
C PHE A 702 26.04 14.82 -16.55
N ILE A 703 27.25 14.36 -16.27
CA ILE A 703 27.52 13.13 -15.54
C ILE A 703 27.88 13.47 -14.09
N HIS A 704 27.07 13.03 -13.14
CA HIS A 704 27.38 13.03 -11.71
C HIS A 704 27.99 11.67 -11.35
N TRP A 705 29.32 11.64 -11.25
CA TRP A 705 30.10 10.44 -10.90
C TRP A 705 30.30 10.36 -9.39
N ALA A 706 29.73 9.33 -8.76
CA ALA A 706 29.77 9.13 -7.31
C ALA A 706 30.05 7.66 -6.95
N PRO A 707 31.30 7.17 -7.13
CA PRO A 707 31.62 5.76 -7.09
C PRO A 707 31.33 5.14 -5.72
N ASP A 708 30.92 3.87 -5.71
CA ASP A 708 30.41 3.24 -4.49
C ASP A 708 31.38 3.20 -3.30
N VAL A 709 32.67 3.13 -3.61
CA VAL A 709 33.81 3.14 -2.68
C VAL A 709 34.17 4.53 -2.13
N CYS A 710 33.56 5.61 -2.61
CA CYS A 710 33.80 6.97 -2.12
C CYS A 710 33.29 7.19 -0.67
N LYS A 711 34.00 8.01 0.11
CA LYS A 711 33.63 8.34 1.50
C LYS A 711 32.24 8.98 1.55
N ILE A 712 31.41 8.56 2.52
CA ILE A 712 30.02 9.04 2.69
C ILE A 712 29.94 10.57 2.72
N ARG A 713 30.86 11.25 3.42
CA ARG A 713 30.93 12.72 3.46
C ARG A 713 31.09 13.33 2.05
N CYS A 714 31.96 12.79 1.21
CA CYS A 714 32.18 13.27 -0.17
C CYS A 714 30.92 13.06 -1.02
N LYS A 715 30.29 11.88 -0.97
CA LYS A 715 29.00 11.64 -1.64
C LYS A 715 27.90 12.59 -1.19
N MET A 716 27.81 12.88 0.11
CA MET A 716 26.83 13.81 0.66
C MET A 716 27.06 15.25 0.17
N ILE A 717 28.31 15.69 0.06
CA ILE A 717 28.67 17.04 -0.43
C ILE A 717 28.37 17.17 -1.93
N TYR A 718 28.73 16.18 -2.76
CA TYR A 718 28.40 16.20 -4.19
C TYR A 718 26.89 16.02 -4.43
N ALA A 719 26.18 15.23 -3.64
CA ALA A 719 24.73 15.12 -3.77
C ALA A 719 24.02 16.44 -3.40
N SER A 720 24.45 17.12 -2.33
CA SER A 720 23.84 18.37 -1.88
C SER A 720 24.16 19.57 -2.79
N SER A 721 25.26 19.51 -3.53
CA SER A 721 25.76 20.61 -4.38
C SER A 721 25.34 20.50 -5.85
N LYS A 722 24.77 19.35 -6.26
CA LYS A 722 24.41 19.04 -7.65
C LYS A 722 23.44 20.05 -8.28
N ASP A 723 22.43 20.46 -7.52
CA ASP A 723 21.42 21.39 -8.04
C ASP A 723 21.99 22.77 -8.36
N ALA A 724 23.03 23.21 -7.63
CA ALA A 724 23.67 24.50 -7.82
C ALA A 724 24.40 24.57 -9.17
N ILE A 725 25.18 23.53 -9.49
CA ILE A 725 25.88 23.45 -10.78
C ILE A 725 24.90 23.18 -11.94
N LYS A 726 23.94 22.26 -11.76
CA LYS A 726 22.96 21.90 -12.80
C LYS A 726 22.11 23.08 -13.26
N HIS A 727 21.75 24.02 -12.38
CA HIS A 727 20.97 25.20 -12.74
C HIS A 727 21.65 26.08 -13.81
N LYS A 728 22.99 26.08 -13.86
CA LYS A 728 23.79 26.79 -14.86
C LYS A 728 23.90 26.03 -16.20
N LEU A 729 23.67 24.71 -16.19
CA LEU A 729 23.87 23.81 -17.33
C LEU A 729 22.56 23.50 -18.09
N ARG A 730 21.91 24.51 -18.66
CA ARG A 730 20.61 24.33 -19.34
C ARG A 730 20.74 23.59 -20.69
N GLY A 731 19.99 22.50 -20.85
CA GLY A 731 19.88 21.73 -22.09
C GLY A 731 20.76 20.46 -22.14
N VAL A 732 21.33 20.04 -21.02
CA VAL A 732 22.10 18.80 -20.89
C VAL A 732 21.22 17.60 -20.52
N VAL A 733 21.63 16.40 -20.90
CA VAL A 733 21.04 15.13 -20.43
C VAL A 733 21.78 14.70 -19.16
N GLU A 734 21.06 14.59 -18.05
CA GLU A 734 21.65 14.20 -16.77
C GLU A 734 21.84 12.68 -16.67
N ILE A 735 23.03 12.28 -16.24
CA ILE A 735 23.41 10.90 -15.93
C ILE A 735 23.98 10.89 -14.52
N GLN A 736 23.37 10.12 -13.63
CA GLN A 736 24.00 9.76 -12.36
C GLN A 736 24.59 8.36 -12.50
N ALA A 737 25.83 8.19 -12.06
CA ALA A 737 26.55 6.93 -12.14
C ALA A 737 27.38 6.67 -10.88
N ASN A 738 27.25 5.47 -10.32
CA ASN A 738 28.01 5.01 -9.15
C ASN A 738 28.98 3.87 -9.48
N ASP A 739 28.91 3.34 -10.70
CA ASP A 739 29.77 2.29 -11.22
C ASP A 739 30.10 2.53 -12.70
N ILE A 740 31.25 2.01 -13.15
CA ILE A 740 31.75 2.20 -14.53
C ILE A 740 30.76 1.65 -15.56
N SER A 741 30.04 0.56 -15.24
CA SER A 741 29.02 -0.01 -16.13
C SER A 741 27.85 0.95 -16.43
N GLU A 742 27.58 1.92 -15.55
CA GLU A 742 26.51 2.91 -15.71
C GLU A 742 26.90 4.11 -16.60
N VAL A 743 28.20 4.25 -16.90
CA VAL A 743 28.74 5.19 -17.90
C VAL A 743 29.25 4.47 -19.15
N ALA A 744 29.11 3.14 -19.24
CA ALA A 744 29.47 2.39 -20.43
C ALA A 744 28.68 2.87 -21.65
N GLU A 745 29.32 2.85 -22.82
CA GLU A 745 28.78 3.49 -24.03
C GLU A 745 27.39 2.97 -24.43
N ASP A 746 27.18 1.66 -24.33
CA ASP A 746 25.88 1.03 -24.62
C ASP A 746 24.77 1.56 -23.70
N CYS A 747 25.07 1.74 -22.41
CA CYS A 747 24.12 2.26 -21.42
C CYS A 747 23.72 3.72 -21.72
N ILE A 748 24.70 4.53 -22.14
CA ILE A 748 24.49 5.94 -22.49
C ILE A 748 23.69 6.05 -23.79
N ARG A 749 23.98 5.21 -24.77
CA ARG A 749 23.24 5.15 -26.04
C ARG A 749 21.77 4.78 -25.82
N ASP A 750 21.48 3.82 -24.97
CA ASP A 750 20.10 3.45 -24.60
C ASP A 750 19.35 4.59 -23.90
N ARG A 751 20.01 5.30 -22.97
CA ARG A 751 19.43 6.48 -22.31
C ARG A 751 19.15 7.62 -23.30
N LEU A 752 20.00 7.79 -24.31
CA LEU A 752 19.80 8.81 -25.36
C LEU A 752 18.71 8.44 -26.36
N LYS A 753 18.52 7.15 -26.68
CA LYS A 753 17.37 6.66 -27.48
C LYS A 753 16.05 6.98 -26.79
N ALA A 754 15.97 6.79 -25.47
CA ALA A 754 14.78 7.14 -24.68
C ALA A 754 14.50 8.66 -24.65
N ALA A 755 15.54 9.50 -24.70
CA ALA A 755 15.43 10.96 -24.66
C ALA A 755 15.27 11.63 -26.05
N GLY A 756 15.48 10.89 -27.15
CA GLY A 756 15.41 11.38 -28.53
C GLY A 756 14.02 11.28 -29.18
N ALA A 757 13.07 10.56 -28.57
CA ALA A 757 11.71 10.39 -29.07
C ALA A 757 10.78 11.59 -28.81
N SER A 758 11.29 12.68 -28.22
CA SER A 758 10.57 13.93 -27.99
C SER A 758 11.22 15.08 -28.77
N GLY A 759 10.81 15.28 -30.02
CA GLY A 759 11.25 16.43 -30.82
C GLY A 759 10.81 16.36 -32.28
N ASP A 760 9.54 16.66 -32.56
CA ASP A 760 9.11 17.73 -33.48
C ASP A 760 7.59 17.67 -33.80
N LYS A 761 6.98 18.86 -33.70
CA LYS A 761 5.69 19.36 -34.26
C LYS A 761 4.36 18.66 -33.90
N GLU A 762 3.52 19.41 -33.18
CA GLU A 762 2.06 19.27 -33.15
C GLU A 762 1.47 19.28 -34.57
N PRO A 763 0.40 18.50 -34.79
CA PRO A 763 -0.91 19.15 -34.91
C PRO A 763 -2.02 18.43 -34.14
N GLY A 764 -2.89 19.23 -33.51
CA GLY A 764 -4.33 18.93 -33.44
C GLY A 764 -4.81 17.91 -32.40
N CYS A 765 -4.86 18.33 -31.14
CA CYS A 765 -5.97 18.13 -30.19
C CYS A 765 -6.86 16.86 -30.35
N LYS A 766 -6.65 15.86 -29.49
CA LYS A 766 -7.69 15.03 -28.85
C LYS A 766 -7.20 14.56 -27.47
N LEU A 767 -7.57 15.32 -26.44
CA LEU A 767 -7.32 15.01 -25.02
C LEU A 767 -7.86 13.60 -24.66
N ARG A 768 -7.00 12.75 -24.09
CA ARG A 768 -7.36 11.47 -23.48
C ARG A 768 -6.93 11.50 -22.01
N PHE A 769 -7.88 11.62 -21.09
CA PHE A 769 -7.66 11.45 -19.65
C PHE A 769 -8.91 10.83 -18.99
N GLY A 770 -8.79 9.62 -18.45
CA GLY A 770 -9.61 9.07 -17.35
C GLY A 770 -8.60 8.76 -16.23
N VAL A 771 -8.72 9.16 -14.96
CA VAL A 771 -9.68 8.94 -13.86
C VAL A 771 -9.53 7.57 -13.15
N LEU A 772 -9.03 7.64 -11.90
CA LEU A 772 -8.79 6.52 -10.98
C LEU A 772 -9.96 6.28 -10.00
N PHE A 773 -10.03 5.01 -9.58
CA PHE A 773 -10.44 4.44 -8.28
C PHE A 773 -11.92 4.20 -7.93
N LEU A 774 -12.20 2.90 -7.72
CA LEU A 774 -13.30 2.29 -6.96
C LEU A 774 -12.70 1.61 -5.72
N SER A 775 -13.24 1.88 -4.53
CA SER A 775 -13.42 0.85 -3.49
C SER A 775 -14.42 1.30 -2.41
N GLN A 776 -15.56 0.59 -2.41
CA GLN A 776 -16.39 0.15 -1.27
C GLN A 776 -17.25 1.14 -0.46
N SER A 777 -18.53 0.76 -0.32
CA SER A 777 -19.32 0.84 0.92
C SER A 777 -20.47 -0.19 0.88
N PHE A 778 -20.58 -0.99 1.96
CA PHE A 778 -21.77 -1.72 2.48
C PHE A 778 -22.46 -0.78 3.49
N ALA A 779 -23.74 -0.84 3.92
CA ALA A 779 -24.74 -1.91 4.03
C ALA A 779 -26.17 -1.34 4.19
N ALA A 780 -27.20 -2.16 3.90
CA ALA A 780 -28.29 -2.51 4.83
C ALA A 780 -29.32 -3.46 4.18
N MET A 781 -29.67 -4.58 4.84
CA MET A 781 -31.04 -4.89 5.29
C MET A 781 -31.17 -6.33 5.84
N THR A 782 -31.76 -6.41 7.02
CA THR A 782 -32.43 -7.58 7.59
C THR A 782 -33.92 -7.29 7.70
N CYS A 783 -34.81 -8.19 7.25
CA CYS A 783 -35.85 -8.83 8.08
C CYS A 783 -36.81 -9.69 7.20
N GLN A 784 -36.92 -11.00 7.50
CA GLN A 784 -38.16 -11.78 7.71
C GLN A 784 -37.91 -13.30 7.54
N SER A 785 -37.95 -14.05 8.64
CA SER A 785 -38.76 -15.28 8.84
C SER A 785 -38.28 -16.06 10.08
N ARG A 786 -39.22 -16.81 10.65
CA ARG A 786 -39.35 -17.16 12.07
C ARG A 786 -38.48 -18.35 12.48
N LEU A 787 -37.55 -18.17 13.41
CA LEU A 787 -36.94 -19.20 14.27
C LEU A 787 -36.06 -18.51 15.32
N THR A 788 -36.70 -17.76 16.22
CA THR A 788 -36.06 -16.80 17.14
C THR A 788 -36.06 -17.11 18.66
N PRO A 789 -36.55 -18.21 19.26
CA PRO A 789 -36.45 -18.33 20.73
C PRO A 789 -35.18 -19.02 21.25
N LEU A 790 -34.66 -20.06 20.58
CA LEU A 790 -33.52 -20.83 21.10
C LEU A 790 -32.16 -20.19 20.77
N LEU A 791 -32.07 -19.49 19.63
CA LEU A 791 -30.92 -18.67 19.28
C LEU A 791 -30.81 -17.45 20.20
N LEU A 792 -31.92 -16.91 20.72
CA LEU A 792 -31.92 -15.76 21.63
C LEU A 792 -31.39 -16.13 23.02
N LEU A 793 -31.64 -17.35 23.50
CA LEU A 793 -31.12 -17.85 24.78
C LEU A 793 -29.61 -18.17 24.72
N LEU A 794 -29.12 -18.70 23.59
CA LEU A 794 -27.68 -18.88 23.36
C LEU A 794 -26.97 -17.56 23.00
N LEU A 795 -27.64 -16.62 22.33
CA LEU A 795 -27.16 -15.24 22.19
C LEU A 795 -27.09 -14.54 23.54
N LEU A 796 -28.06 -14.72 24.44
CA LEU A 796 -28.04 -14.13 25.80
C LEU A 796 -26.94 -14.76 26.67
N ALA A 797 -26.66 -16.06 26.54
CA ALA A 797 -25.57 -16.72 27.24
C ALA A 797 -24.18 -16.34 26.70
N CYS A 798 -24.03 -16.16 25.38
CA CYS A 798 -22.78 -15.66 24.78
C CYS A 798 -22.58 -14.15 24.95
N LEU A 799 -23.66 -13.36 25.05
CA LEU A 799 -23.62 -11.94 25.44
C LEU A 799 -23.24 -11.75 26.92
N ALA A 800 -23.29 -12.80 27.73
CA ALA A 800 -22.83 -12.76 29.12
C ALA A 800 -21.34 -13.11 29.30
N ALA A 801 -20.65 -13.69 28.28
CA ALA A 801 -19.28 -14.20 28.42
C ALA A 801 -18.21 -13.50 27.57
N ASN A 802 -18.58 -12.51 26.76
CA ASN A 802 -17.67 -11.46 26.33
C ASN A 802 -18.44 -10.16 26.35
N SER A 803 -18.30 -9.42 27.45
CA SER A 803 -18.57 -8.00 27.44
C SER A 803 -17.85 -7.43 26.22
N GLN A 804 -18.64 -6.97 25.25
CA GLN A 804 -18.30 -5.69 24.65
C GLN A 804 -17.90 -4.81 25.85
N ALA A 805 -16.71 -4.25 25.86
CA ALA A 805 -16.68 -2.86 26.26
C ALA A 805 -17.62 -2.17 25.25
N GLN A 806 -18.92 -2.17 25.55
CA GLN A 806 -19.86 -1.24 24.93
C GLN A 806 -19.19 0.09 25.24
N ILE A 807 -18.60 0.74 24.22
CA ILE A 807 -18.12 2.09 24.42
C ILE A 807 -19.35 2.84 24.93
N PRO A 808 -19.35 3.33 26.19
CA PRO A 808 -20.59 3.72 26.83
C PRO A 808 -21.26 4.82 26.01
N THR A 809 -22.48 4.58 25.55
CA THR A 809 -23.33 5.61 24.94
C THR A 809 -23.92 6.49 26.04
N GLN A 810 -23.04 7.22 26.73
CA GLN A 810 -23.42 8.07 27.84
C GLN A 810 -23.44 9.54 27.38
N CYS A 811 -24.57 10.18 27.60
CA CYS A 811 -24.72 11.61 27.37
C CYS A 811 -23.87 12.37 28.38
N ARG A 812 -22.91 13.15 27.91
CA ARG A 812 -22.06 13.99 28.77
C ARG A 812 -22.85 15.16 29.37
N SER A 813 -22.36 15.71 30.48
CA SER A 813 -22.99 16.85 31.18
C SER A 813 -22.01 17.96 31.57
N ASP A 814 -20.72 17.68 31.52
CA ASP A 814 -19.62 18.46 32.10
C ASP A 814 -18.49 18.70 31.10
N ALA A 815 -18.75 18.57 29.80
CA ALA A 815 -17.75 18.83 28.75
C ALA A 815 -17.57 20.32 28.44
N TYR A 816 -18.47 21.20 28.91
CA TYR A 816 -18.44 22.64 28.66
C TYR A 816 -18.27 23.45 29.97
N PRO A 817 -17.40 24.48 30.01
CA PRO A 817 -16.57 24.96 28.89
C PRO A 817 -15.39 24.01 28.61
N PRO A 818 -14.99 23.85 27.35
CA PRO A 818 -13.80 23.06 27.01
C PRO A 818 -12.51 23.79 27.43
N PRO A 819 -11.35 23.10 27.42
CA PRO A 819 -10.06 23.71 27.72
C PRO A 819 -9.76 24.93 26.86
N ALA A 820 -9.20 26.00 27.44
CA ALA A 820 -8.95 27.26 26.72
C ALA A 820 -7.99 27.11 25.52
N ASP A 821 -7.05 26.17 25.58
CA ASP A 821 -6.11 25.85 24.50
C ASP A 821 -6.77 25.11 23.31
N SER A 822 -8.01 24.63 23.49
CA SER A 822 -8.81 24.06 22.40
C SER A 822 -9.45 25.13 21.51
N GLU A 823 -9.57 26.38 21.96
CA GLU A 823 -10.16 27.46 21.19
C GLU A 823 -9.36 27.75 19.91
N ILE A 824 -10.07 28.09 18.84
CA ILE A 824 -9.50 28.30 17.50
C ILE A 824 -9.34 29.80 17.24
N ASP A 825 -8.11 30.21 16.95
CA ASP A 825 -7.77 31.61 16.66
C ASP A 825 -8.48 32.16 15.41
N TRP A 826 -8.71 33.48 15.42
CA TRP A 826 -9.35 34.24 14.34
C TRP A 826 -8.34 34.93 13.41
N VAL A 827 -8.65 34.91 12.12
CA VAL A 827 -7.93 35.64 11.06
C VAL A 827 -8.94 36.36 10.16
N ASP A 828 -8.57 37.52 9.64
CA ASP A 828 -9.42 38.29 8.73
C ASP A 828 -9.05 38.01 7.26
N VAL A 829 -10.07 37.84 6.43
CA VAL A 829 -9.98 37.80 4.97
C VAL A 829 -10.79 38.97 4.42
N ASP A 830 -10.12 39.89 3.72
CA ASP A 830 -10.77 41.07 3.13
C ASP A 830 -11.23 40.75 1.70
N LEU A 831 -12.54 40.81 1.47
CA LEU A 831 -13.18 40.56 0.18
C LEU A 831 -12.98 41.72 -0.81
N ASP A 832 -12.58 42.91 -0.34
CA ASP A 832 -12.21 44.03 -1.21
C ASP A 832 -10.80 43.86 -1.81
N GLU A 833 -9.95 43.01 -1.22
CA GLU A 833 -8.68 42.62 -1.83
C GLU A 833 -8.88 41.75 -3.07
N ALA A 834 -7.90 41.79 -3.98
CA ALA A 834 -7.88 40.92 -5.14
C ALA A 834 -7.86 39.44 -4.71
N PRO A 835 -8.67 38.55 -5.32
CA PRO A 835 -8.76 37.13 -4.96
C PRO A 835 -7.39 36.44 -4.75
N LEU A 836 -6.40 36.75 -5.59
CA LEU A 836 -5.06 36.18 -5.53
C LEU A 836 -4.33 36.42 -4.18
N THR A 837 -4.65 37.50 -3.45
CA THR A 837 -3.96 37.89 -2.21
C THR A 837 -4.80 37.72 -0.94
N ARG A 838 -6.12 37.49 -1.06
CA ARG A 838 -7.08 37.44 0.06
C ARG A 838 -6.67 36.51 1.20
N TRP A 839 -6.03 35.39 0.88
CA TRP A 839 -5.64 34.36 1.84
C TRP A 839 -4.27 34.61 2.51
N ARG A 840 -3.61 35.75 2.26
CA ARG A 840 -2.27 36.05 2.77
C ARG A 840 -2.15 35.91 4.28
N ASN A 841 -3.14 36.42 5.03
CA ASN A 841 -3.12 36.34 6.50
C ASN A 841 -3.34 34.93 7.00
N VAL A 842 -4.23 34.16 6.34
CA VAL A 842 -4.48 32.75 6.69
C VAL A 842 -3.24 31.91 6.42
N VAL A 843 -2.59 32.11 5.27
CA VAL A 843 -1.35 31.42 4.91
C VAL A 843 -0.19 31.83 5.82
N ALA A 844 -0.09 33.10 6.22
CA ALA A 844 0.89 33.53 7.21
C ALA A 844 0.68 32.83 8.56
N HIS A 845 -0.58 32.67 9.00
CA HIS A 845 -0.93 32.08 10.29
C HIS A 845 -0.85 30.55 10.34
N ARG A 846 -1.20 29.87 9.24
CA ARG A 846 -1.38 28.39 9.18
C ARG A 846 -0.73 27.70 7.98
N GLY A 847 -0.01 28.43 7.13
CA GLY A 847 0.69 27.89 5.97
C GLY A 847 1.72 26.80 6.28
N PRO A 848 2.50 26.88 7.39
CA PRO A 848 3.39 25.79 7.80
C PRO A 848 2.64 24.47 8.08
N GLN A 849 1.49 24.53 8.73
CA GLN A 849 0.66 23.38 9.06
C GLN A 849 0.04 22.78 7.79
N LEU A 850 -0.42 23.63 6.86
CA LEU A 850 -0.88 23.17 5.54
C LEU A 850 0.24 22.46 4.76
N ARG A 851 1.46 23.00 4.73
CA ARG A 851 2.61 22.33 4.10
C ARG A 851 2.90 20.98 4.75
N ALA A 852 2.85 20.89 6.07
CA ALA A 852 3.07 19.65 6.80
C ALA A 852 2.00 18.59 6.45
N LEU A 853 0.73 19.00 6.39
CA LEU A 853 -0.39 18.14 6.00
C LEU A 853 -0.21 17.58 4.58
N ILE A 854 0.07 18.45 3.60
CA ILE A 854 0.25 18.03 2.20
C ILE A 854 1.50 17.14 2.06
N ALA A 855 2.60 17.45 2.75
CA ALA A 855 3.79 16.60 2.75
C ALA A 855 3.52 15.20 3.31
N GLN A 856 2.73 15.08 4.38
CA GLN A 856 2.33 13.76 4.89
C GLN A 856 1.43 13.00 3.93
N PHE A 857 0.52 13.70 3.25
CA PHE A 857 -0.29 13.11 2.19
C PHE A 857 0.60 12.56 1.06
N ARG A 858 1.60 13.32 0.59
CA ARG A 858 2.60 12.84 -0.40
C ARG A 858 3.34 11.59 0.09
N ILE A 859 3.85 11.61 1.32
CA ILE A 859 4.56 10.45 1.91
C ILE A 859 3.65 9.22 1.96
N PHE A 860 2.39 9.40 2.37
CA PHE A 860 1.41 8.33 2.43
C PHE A 860 1.15 7.75 1.03
N VAL A 861 0.85 8.60 0.04
CA VAL A 861 0.62 8.17 -1.35
C VAL A 861 1.83 7.44 -1.90
N ARG A 862 3.04 7.96 -1.70
CA ARG A 862 4.29 7.31 -2.12
C ARG A 862 4.47 5.95 -1.46
N ASN A 863 4.23 5.85 -0.16
CA ASN A 863 4.37 4.59 0.57
C ASN A 863 3.32 3.55 0.16
N MET A 864 2.11 3.98 -0.24
CA MET A 864 1.09 3.07 -0.76
C MET A 864 1.36 2.62 -2.20
N THR A 865 1.82 3.53 -3.05
CA THR A 865 1.94 3.29 -4.50
C THR A 865 3.33 2.81 -4.91
N GLY A 866 4.33 2.94 -4.03
CA GLY A 866 5.73 2.66 -4.35
C GLY A 866 6.32 3.61 -5.41
N SER A 867 5.61 4.69 -5.78
CA SER A 867 5.96 5.57 -6.90
C SER A 867 5.52 7.01 -6.66
N GLU A 868 6.28 7.97 -7.21
CA GLU A 868 5.85 9.37 -7.31
C GLU A 868 4.88 9.60 -8.48
N LEU A 869 4.59 8.58 -9.30
CA LEU A 869 3.79 8.72 -10.53
C LEU A 869 2.43 9.37 -10.30
N LEU A 870 1.70 8.96 -9.25
CA LEU A 870 0.38 9.53 -8.95
C LEU A 870 0.49 11.01 -8.61
N ILE A 871 1.52 11.38 -7.84
CA ILE A 871 1.72 12.76 -7.41
C ILE A 871 2.20 13.62 -8.58
N ASN A 872 3.05 13.08 -9.45
CA ASN A 872 3.47 13.74 -10.68
C ASN A 872 2.30 13.94 -11.66
N LEU A 873 1.35 13.00 -11.73
CA LEU A 873 0.12 13.16 -12.51
C LEU A 873 -0.78 14.25 -11.91
N VAL A 874 -0.90 14.33 -10.58
CA VAL A 874 -1.60 15.44 -9.91
C VAL A 874 -0.96 16.78 -10.25
N ASP A 875 0.36 16.88 -10.13
CA ASP A 875 1.11 18.11 -10.39
C ASP A 875 1.02 18.54 -11.87
N LYS A 876 0.98 17.58 -12.79
CA LYS A 876 0.92 17.83 -14.24
C LYS A 876 -0.50 18.07 -14.77
N ASP A 877 -1.44 17.20 -14.42
CA ASP A 877 -2.73 17.11 -15.10
C ASP A 877 -3.85 17.89 -14.37
N LEU A 878 -3.77 18.06 -13.04
CA LEU A 878 -4.75 18.89 -12.31
C LEU A 878 -4.43 20.38 -12.37
N THR A 879 -3.17 20.75 -12.62
CA THR A 879 -2.76 22.17 -12.73
C THR A 879 -3.51 22.92 -13.84
N PRO A 880 -3.60 22.43 -15.10
CA PRO A 880 -4.42 23.07 -16.13
C PRO A 880 -5.90 23.13 -15.76
N LEU A 881 -6.40 22.11 -15.06
CA LEU A 881 -7.81 21.99 -14.68
C LEU A 881 -8.18 23.01 -13.58
N ALA A 882 -7.26 23.32 -12.67
CA ALA A 882 -7.44 24.34 -11.65
C ALA A 882 -7.79 25.72 -12.25
N HIS A 883 -7.22 26.05 -13.42
CA HIS A 883 -7.51 27.31 -14.11
C HIS A 883 -8.94 27.39 -14.70
N THR A 884 -9.66 26.27 -14.77
CA THR A 884 -11.06 26.22 -15.23
C THR A 884 -12.08 26.47 -14.11
N LEU A 885 -11.63 26.58 -12.86
CA LEU A 885 -12.49 26.90 -11.73
C LEU A 885 -13.08 28.32 -11.85
N PRO A 886 -14.29 28.56 -11.32
CA PRO A 886 -14.90 29.88 -11.34
C PRO A 886 -14.17 30.87 -10.42
N GLN A 887 -14.28 32.16 -10.73
CA GLN A 887 -13.91 33.24 -9.82
C GLN A 887 -14.92 33.32 -8.66
N PRO A 888 -14.50 33.69 -7.44
CA PRO A 888 -13.13 34.04 -7.03
C PRO A 888 -12.24 32.84 -6.68
N PHE A 889 -12.81 31.63 -6.59
CA PHE A 889 -12.14 30.44 -6.04
C PHE A 889 -10.85 30.06 -6.77
N ARG A 890 -10.84 30.18 -8.10
CA ARG A 890 -9.65 29.91 -8.92
C ARG A 890 -8.44 30.69 -8.45
N ASP A 891 -8.57 32.01 -8.37
CA ASP A 891 -7.44 32.89 -8.09
C ASP A 891 -7.02 32.79 -6.64
N GLU A 892 -7.95 32.52 -5.73
CA GLU A 892 -7.63 32.25 -4.33
C GLU A 892 -6.82 30.96 -4.18
N ILE A 893 -7.19 29.87 -4.87
CA ILE A 893 -6.42 28.61 -4.89
C ILE A 893 -5.02 28.84 -5.48
N VAL A 894 -4.92 29.58 -6.58
CA VAL A 894 -3.63 29.96 -7.20
C VAL A 894 -2.80 30.81 -6.23
N GLY A 895 -3.43 31.75 -5.54
CA GLY A 895 -2.78 32.60 -4.55
C GLY A 895 -2.20 31.79 -3.40
N ILE A 896 -2.97 30.85 -2.85
CA ILE A 896 -2.54 29.93 -1.79
C ILE A 896 -1.35 29.09 -2.27
N ALA A 897 -1.41 28.50 -3.46
CA ALA A 897 -0.31 27.73 -4.03
C ALA A 897 0.98 28.56 -4.11
N ASN A 898 0.89 29.78 -4.65
CA ASN A 898 2.02 30.70 -4.77
C ASN A 898 2.61 31.11 -3.41
N MET A 899 1.77 31.46 -2.43
CA MET A 899 2.23 31.91 -1.11
C MET A 899 2.79 30.78 -0.24
N THR A 900 2.27 29.57 -0.42
CA THR A 900 2.70 28.39 0.38
C THR A 900 3.90 27.68 -0.23
N GLY A 901 4.10 27.81 -1.55
CA GLY A 901 5.07 27.03 -2.33
C GLY A 901 4.60 25.59 -2.63
N ILE A 902 3.33 25.28 -2.40
CA ILE A 902 2.75 23.97 -2.68
C ILE A 902 2.30 23.95 -4.16
N PRO A 903 2.54 22.86 -4.92
CA PRO A 903 2.07 22.73 -6.29
C PRO A 903 0.57 22.98 -6.44
N LEU A 904 0.19 23.72 -7.49
CA LEU A 904 -1.21 24.09 -7.75
C LEU A 904 -2.14 22.87 -7.85
N GLY A 905 -1.67 21.79 -8.50
CA GLY A 905 -2.40 20.53 -8.60
C GLY A 905 -2.75 19.94 -7.23
N GLU A 906 -1.83 19.99 -6.27
CA GLU A 906 -2.06 19.48 -4.91
C GLU A 906 -3.00 20.36 -4.09
N VAL A 907 -2.88 21.70 -4.18
CA VAL A 907 -3.84 22.61 -3.50
C VAL A 907 -5.25 22.43 -4.08
N THR A 908 -5.34 22.20 -5.40
CA THR A 908 -6.61 21.92 -6.08
C THR A 908 -7.19 20.58 -5.62
N LEU A 909 -6.38 19.51 -5.58
CA LEU A 909 -6.79 18.21 -5.08
C LEU A 909 -7.25 18.27 -3.62
N TYR A 910 -6.54 19.03 -2.78
CA TYR A 910 -6.92 19.27 -1.40
C TYR A 910 -8.31 19.91 -1.28
N ASN A 911 -8.64 20.87 -2.15
CA ASN A 911 -9.97 21.48 -2.19
C ASN A 911 -11.05 20.50 -2.69
N ILE A 912 -10.72 19.55 -3.59
CA ILE A 912 -11.65 18.50 -4.02
C ILE A 912 -12.00 17.55 -2.87
N PHE A 913 -11.05 17.21 -1.98
CA PHE A 913 -11.29 16.23 -0.93
C PHE A 913 -12.43 16.58 0.04
N TYR A 914 -12.62 17.87 0.30
CA TYR A 914 -13.71 18.33 1.15
C TYR A 914 -15.09 18.17 0.52
N GLU A 915 -15.16 17.92 -0.79
CA GLU A 915 -16.41 17.71 -1.54
C GLU A 915 -16.86 16.23 -1.58
N ILE A 916 -16.07 15.29 -1.02
CA ILE A 916 -16.35 13.84 -1.15
C ILE A 916 -16.04 12.99 0.11
N PHE A 917 -15.31 13.53 1.10
CA PHE A 917 -14.84 12.73 2.25
C PHE A 917 -15.15 13.33 3.63
N THR A 918 -16.11 14.24 3.75
CA THR A 918 -16.46 14.82 5.06
C THR A 918 -17.53 13.99 5.76
N VAL A 919 -17.37 13.75 7.06
CA VAL A 919 -18.36 13.08 7.90
C VAL A 919 -18.73 14.06 9.02
N CYS A 920 -19.99 14.15 9.42
CA CYS A 920 -20.45 15.32 10.16
C CYS A 920 -21.66 15.00 11.06
N THR A 921 -21.81 15.73 12.16
CA THR A 921 -23.07 15.80 12.91
C THR A 921 -23.42 17.26 13.13
N SER A 922 -24.61 17.69 12.73
CA SER A 922 -25.08 19.08 12.83
C SER A 922 -26.44 19.12 13.52
N ILE A 923 -26.65 20.13 14.36
CA ILE A 923 -27.85 20.33 15.18
C ILE A 923 -28.31 21.77 15.03
N VAL A 924 -29.58 21.97 14.72
CA VAL A 924 -30.28 23.26 14.88
C VAL A 924 -31.37 23.09 15.92
N ALA A 925 -31.32 23.87 17.00
CA ALA A 925 -32.22 23.75 18.15
C ALA A 925 -32.77 25.12 18.55
N GLU A 926 -33.94 25.14 19.19
CA GLU A 926 -34.57 26.36 19.72
C GLU A 926 -34.89 26.12 21.19
N ASP A 927 -34.57 27.08 22.03
CA ASP A 927 -34.98 27.02 23.44
C ASP A 927 -36.46 27.39 23.63
N GLN A 928 -36.93 27.40 24.88
CA GLN A 928 -38.32 27.77 25.20
C GLN A 928 -38.62 29.26 25.01
N LYS A 929 -37.60 30.11 24.86
CA LYS A 929 -37.73 31.55 24.63
C LYS A 929 -37.77 31.90 23.14
N GLY A 930 -37.62 30.90 22.27
CA GLY A 930 -37.59 31.08 20.83
C GLY A 930 -36.21 31.41 20.26
N VAL A 931 -35.13 31.26 21.04
CA VAL A 931 -33.77 31.54 20.59
C VAL A 931 -33.21 30.32 19.86
N LEU A 932 -32.69 30.53 18.64
CA LEU A 932 -32.09 29.48 17.82
C LEU A 932 -30.59 29.33 18.05
N TYR A 933 -30.16 28.09 18.25
CA TYR A 933 -28.78 27.67 18.36
C TYR A 933 -28.46 26.70 17.22
N HIS A 934 -27.31 26.88 16.58
CA HIS A 934 -26.83 25.99 15.54
C HIS A 934 -25.41 25.55 15.90
N ALA A 935 -25.19 24.24 15.95
CA ALA A 935 -23.90 23.68 16.32
C ALA A 935 -23.57 22.44 15.50
N ARG A 936 -22.29 22.09 15.46
CA ARG A 936 -21.85 20.88 14.76
C ARG A 936 -20.51 20.32 15.19
N ASN A 937 -20.31 19.03 14.95
CA ASN A 937 -19.00 18.37 14.84
C ASN A 937 -18.64 18.20 13.36
N LEU A 938 -17.41 18.57 13.00
CA LEU A 938 -16.80 18.16 11.74
C LEU A 938 -15.86 16.97 11.99
N ASP A 939 -16.18 15.84 11.37
CA ASP A 939 -15.37 14.63 11.38
C ASP A 939 -14.63 14.51 10.03
N PHE A 940 -13.29 14.54 10.03
CA PHE A 940 -12.51 14.52 8.79
C PHE A 940 -11.17 13.82 8.96
N GLY A 941 -10.81 12.93 8.03
CA GLY A 941 -9.59 12.13 8.18
C GLY A 941 -9.17 11.24 7.02
N LEU A 942 -9.95 11.20 5.93
CA LEU A 942 -9.71 10.39 4.73
C LEU A 942 -9.46 8.88 4.98
N PHE A 943 -9.54 8.40 6.23
CA PHE A 943 -9.10 7.07 6.67
C PHE A 943 -7.65 6.73 6.26
N LEU A 944 -6.80 7.75 6.09
CA LEU A 944 -5.43 7.58 5.57
C LEU A 944 -4.40 7.63 6.70
N GLY A 945 -3.71 6.50 6.89
CA GLY A 945 -2.68 6.32 7.91
C GLY A 945 -3.28 6.22 9.30
N TRP A 946 -3.18 5.07 9.94
CA TRP A 946 -3.64 4.89 11.33
C TRP A 946 -2.45 4.61 12.25
N ASP A 947 -2.30 5.47 13.26
CA ASP A 947 -1.26 5.42 14.28
C ASP A 947 -1.65 4.49 15.41
N LEU A 948 -0.68 3.67 15.81
CA LEU A 948 -0.84 2.55 16.74
C LEU A 948 -0.45 2.81 18.13
N ALA A 949 0.51 3.71 18.29
CA ALA A 949 0.84 4.19 19.60
C ALA A 949 -0.37 4.94 20.18
N ASN A 950 -1.09 5.67 19.32
CA ASN A 950 -2.05 6.69 19.75
C ASN A 950 -3.52 6.35 19.43
N SER A 951 -3.79 5.30 18.64
CA SER A 951 -5.14 4.95 18.17
C SER A 951 -5.83 6.12 17.48
N THR A 952 -5.17 6.74 16.51
CA THR A 952 -5.66 7.93 15.80
C THR A 952 -5.40 7.87 14.29
N TRP A 953 -6.17 8.67 13.55
CA TRP A 953 -6.01 8.88 12.12
C TRP A 953 -4.94 9.94 11.86
N LEU A 954 -3.86 9.55 11.19
CA LEU A 954 -2.69 10.40 10.91
C LEU A 954 -3.12 11.70 10.22
N ILE A 955 -3.85 11.62 9.12
CA ILE A 955 -4.28 12.83 8.40
C ILE A 955 -5.20 13.70 9.27
N THR A 956 -6.10 13.13 10.08
CA THR A 956 -6.91 13.89 11.07
C THR A 956 -6.04 14.66 12.06
N GLU A 957 -4.96 14.04 12.58
CA GLU A 957 -4.04 14.72 13.50
C GLU A 957 -3.32 15.91 12.83
N TYR A 958 -2.96 15.80 11.55
CA TYR A 958 -2.35 16.91 10.79
C TYR A 958 -3.36 17.98 10.37
N LEU A 959 -4.65 17.63 10.30
CA LEU A 959 -5.72 18.58 10.00
C LEU A 959 -6.05 19.50 11.19
N ARG A 960 -6.06 18.97 12.42
CA ARG A 960 -6.37 19.75 13.64
C ARG A 960 -5.56 21.04 13.80
N PRO A 961 -4.23 21.06 13.61
CA PRO A 961 -3.46 22.30 13.71
C PRO A 961 -3.65 23.24 12.52
N ALA A 962 -4.21 22.78 11.40
CA ALA A 962 -4.51 23.61 10.23
C ALA A 962 -5.89 24.33 10.32
N ILE A 963 -6.67 24.07 11.38
CA ILE A 963 -7.97 24.72 11.61
C ILE A 963 -7.76 26.20 11.97
N VAL A 964 -8.63 27.05 11.41
CA VAL A 964 -8.62 28.49 11.59
C VAL A 964 -10.05 29.05 11.55
N ASN A 965 -10.34 30.03 12.41
CA ASN A 965 -11.56 30.82 12.28
C ASN A 965 -11.30 32.02 11.39
N ILE A 966 -12.22 32.31 10.47
CA ILE A 966 -12.08 33.35 9.46
C ILE A 966 -13.25 34.33 9.56
N ARG A 967 -12.94 35.63 9.65
CA ARG A 967 -13.90 36.71 9.41
C ARG A 967 -13.73 37.21 7.98
N PHE A 968 -14.73 36.95 7.15
CA PHE A 968 -14.78 37.51 5.81
C PHE A 968 -15.33 38.93 5.91
N LYS A 969 -14.51 39.92 5.58
CA LYS A 969 -14.82 41.34 5.67
C LYS A 969 -15.05 41.94 4.30
N LYS A 970 -15.94 42.93 4.21
CA LYS A 970 -16.11 43.78 3.04
C LYS A 970 -16.31 45.20 3.52
N SER A 971 -15.54 46.14 2.99
CA SER A 971 -15.49 47.54 3.40
C SER A 971 -15.28 47.69 4.92
N GLY A 972 -14.36 46.87 5.45
CA GLY A 972 -14.03 46.81 6.88
C GLY A 972 -15.05 46.10 7.79
N GLN A 973 -16.25 45.78 7.30
CA GLN A 973 -17.32 45.14 8.08
C GLN A 973 -17.34 43.62 7.86
N THR A 974 -17.60 42.84 8.91
CA THR A 974 -17.76 41.39 8.81
C THR A 974 -19.03 41.04 8.04
N VAL A 975 -18.88 40.39 6.89
CA VAL A 975 -19.99 39.83 6.11
C VAL A 975 -20.45 38.52 6.73
N PHE A 976 -19.52 37.60 6.99
CA PHE A 976 -19.80 36.34 7.68
C PHE A 976 -18.55 35.79 8.37
N MET A 977 -18.76 34.83 9.27
CA MET A 977 -17.74 34.17 10.09
C MET A 977 -17.76 32.67 9.82
N SER A 978 -16.61 32.01 9.84
CA SER A 978 -16.51 30.57 9.51
C SER A 978 -15.34 29.90 10.22
N THR A 979 -15.55 28.66 10.68
CA THR A 979 -14.44 27.74 11.01
C THR A 979 -14.07 26.98 9.74
N ASN A 980 -12.80 27.02 9.39
CA ASN A 980 -12.29 26.49 8.13
C ASN A 980 -10.90 25.83 8.29
N PHE A 981 -10.41 25.20 7.23
CA PHE A 981 -9.03 24.72 7.14
C PHE A 981 -8.20 25.64 6.27
N ALA A 982 -6.96 25.93 6.71
CA ALA A 982 -6.03 26.68 5.89
C ALA A 982 -5.79 25.98 4.55
N GLY A 983 -6.01 26.70 3.44
CA GLY A 983 -5.88 26.15 2.09
C GLY A 983 -7.19 25.71 1.44
N TYR A 984 -8.27 25.55 2.21
CA TYR A 984 -9.59 25.26 1.67
C TYR A 984 -10.39 26.55 1.46
N VAL A 985 -10.76 26.86 0.21
CA VAL A 985 -11.44 28.11 -0.14
C VAL A 985 -12.98 28.00 -0.09
N GLY A 986 -13.51 26.78 -0.01
CA GLY A 986 -14.92 26.53 0.26
C GLY A 986 -15.29 26.78 1.72
N ILE A 987 -16.57 26.65 2.05
CA ILE A 987 -17.11 26.84 3.41
C ILE A 987 -17.97 25.65 3.79
N LEU A 988 -17.74 25.08 4.98
CA LEU A 988 -18.54 23.97 5.52
C LEU A 988 -19.34 24.35 6.78
N THR A 989 -18.95 25.43 7.45
CA THR A 989 -19.51 25.87 8.72
C THR A 989 -19.42 27.39 8.79
N ALA A 990 -20.54 28.09 8.85
CA ALA A 990 -20.54 29.55 8.86
C ALA A 990 -21.77 30.19 9.51
N LEU A 991 -21.57 31.44 9.93
CA LEU A 991 -22.56 32.32 10.52
C LEU A 991 -22.55 33.67 9.81
N LYS A 992 -23.71 34.13 9.35
CA LYS A 992 -23.95 35.50 8.87
C LYS A 992 -24.66 36.26 9.99
N PRO A 993 -23.96 37.14 10.74
CA PRO A 993 -24.51 37.79 11.92
C PRO A 993 -25.86 38.45 11.66
N GLY A 994 -26.83 38.20 12.54
CA GLY A 994 -28.19 38.73 12.46
C GLY A 994 -29.05 38.17 11.33
N ARG A 995 -28.54 37.27 10.47
CA ARG A 995 -29.27 36.75 9.29
C ARG A 995 -29.53 35.25 9.35
N PHE A 996 -28.50 34.43 9.24
CA PHE A 996 -28.61 32.97 9.28
C PHE A 996 -27.26 32.29 9.54
N SER A 997 -27.29 31.00 9.86
CA SER A 997 -26.17 30.10 10.06
C SER A 997 -26.33 28.88 9.14
N LEU A 998 -25.21 28.35 8.65
CA LEU A 998 -25.20 27.30 7.64
C LEU A 998 -24.10 26.28 7.93
N THR A 999 -24.46 25.00 7.92
CA THR A 999 -23.50 23.90 7.94
C THR A 999 -23.83 22.90 6.82
N MET A 1000 -22.79 22.25 6.30
CA MET A 1000 -22.90 21.26 5.24
C MET A 1000 -22.42 19.90 5.74
N ASN A 1001 -23.25 18.87 5.56
CA ASN A 1001 -22.85 17.49 5.76
C ASN A 1001 -22.85 16.76 4.41
N GLU A 1002 -21.85 15.90 4.19
CA GLU A 1002 -21.82 15.02 3.02
C GLU A 1002 -23.02 14.08 2.99
N ARG A 1003 -23.55 13.83 1.79
CA ARG A 1003 -24.58 12.83 1.54
C ARG A 1003 -24.08 11.77 0.57
N PHE A 1004 -23.99 10.52 1.03
CA PHE A 1004 -23.54 9.42 0.17
C PHE A 1004 -24.69 8.89 -0.70
N ASN A 1005 -24.51 8.92 -2.03
CA ASN A 1005 -25.48 8.42 -3.01
C ASN A 1005 -24.80 7.85 -4.25
N ALA A 1006 -25.52 6.99 -4.99
CA ALA A 1006 -25.09 6.40 -6.25
C ALA A 1006 -24.86 7.39 -7.38
N ASP A 1007 -25.65 8.46 -7.42
CA ASP A 1007 -25.34 9.67 -8.18
C ASP A 1007 -24.67 10.69 -7.25
N GLY A 1008 -23.44 10.34 -6.85
CA GLY A 1008 -22.68 10.99 -5.77
C GLY A 1008 -21.61 11.97 -6.26
N GLY A 1009 -20.86 12.56 -5.32
CA GLY A 1009 -19.83 13.56 -5.62
C GLY A 1009 -18.73 13.08 -6.56
N TYR A 1010 -18.37 11.80 -6.51
CA TYR A 1010 -17.42 11.21 -7.46
C TYR A 1010 -17.88 11.34 -8.92
N ILE A 1011 -19.17 11.12 -9.22
CA ILE A 1011 -19.68 11.26 -10.59
C ILE A 1011 -19.62 12.71 -11.04
N GLY A 1012 -20.01 13.66 -10.19
CA GLY A 1012 -19.92 15.07 -10.55
C GLY A 1012 -18.49 15.56 -10.73
N VAL A 1013 -17.54 15.13 -9.87
CA VAL A 1013 -16.11 15.43 -10.07
C VAL A 1013 -15.64 14.89 -11.43
N ILE A 1014 -16.04 13.67 -11.80
CA ILE A 1014 -15.68 13.06 -13.09
C ILE A 1014 -16.30 13.82 -14.25
N GLU A 1015 -17.59 14.13 -14.20
CA GLU A 1015 -18.27 14.96 -15.21
C GLU A 1015 -17.56 16.30 -15.39
N TRP A 1016 -17.16 16.93 -14.27
CA TRP A 1016 -16.42 18.19 -14.26
C TRP A 1016 -15.02 18.08 -14.88
N ILE A 1017 -14.26 17.02 -14.56
CA ILE A 1017 -12.97 16.71 -15.18
C ILE A 1017 -13.14 16.48 -16.69
N LEU A 1018 -14.20 15.78 -17.09
CA LEU A 1018 -14.54 15.48 -18.50
C LEU A 1018 -15.14 16.68 -19.26
N GLY A 1019 -15.23 17.85 -18.62
CA GLY A 1019 -15.61 19.11 -19.27
C GLY A 1019 -17.07 19.53 -19.08
N LYS A 1020 -17.91 18.72 -18.44
CA LYS A 1020 -19.28 19.11 -18.04
C LYS A 1020 -19.23 19.87 -16.72
N ARG A 1021 -19.08 21.20 -16.83
CA ARG A 1021 -18.81 22.12 -15.71
C ARG A 1021 -20.01 23.01 -15.36
N ASP A 1022 -21.23 22.54 -15.59
CA ASP A 1022 -22.48 23.25 -15.32
C ASP A 1022 -22.92 23.16 -13.83
N ALA A 1023 -22.22 22.38 -13.02
CA ALA A 1023 -22.51 22.15 -11.61
C ALA A 1023 -21.52 22.87 -10.68
N VAL A 1024 -22.03 23.39 -9.55
CA VAL A 1024 -21.23 24.10 -8.53
C VAL A 1024 -20.77 23.15 -7.44
N TRP A 1025 -19.57 23.35 -6.91
CA TRP A 1025 -19.08 22.57 -5.76
C TRP A 1025 -19.87 22.95 -4.50
N MET A 1026 -20.13 22.00 -3.61
CA MET A 1026 -20.97 22.21 -2.44
C MET A 1026 -20.37 23.25 -1.48
N GLY A 1027 -19.05 23.18 -1.25
CA GLY A 1027 -18.35 24.17 -0.44
C GLY A 1027 -18.32 25.56 -1.07
N PHE A 1028 -18.28 25.64 -2.41
CA PHE A 1028 -18.34 26.91 -3.14
C PHE A 1028 -19.74 27.50 -3.12
N LEU A 1029 -20.78 26.67 -3.29
CA LEU A 1029 -22.17 27.10 -3.15
C LEU A 1029 -22.42 27.64 -1.74
N THR A 1030 -21.98 26.92 -0.71
CA THR A 1030 -22.10 27.36 0.69
C THR A 1030 -21.46 28.73 0.87
N ARG A 1031 -20.24 28.93 0.35
CA ARG A 1031 -19.57 30.24 0.40
C ARG A 1031 -20.32 31.33 -0.34
N SER A 1032 -20.77 31.07 -1.56
CA SER A 1032 -21.55 32.03 -2.35
C SER A 1032 -22.82 32.44 -1.63
N VAL A 1033 -23.53 31.50 -0.99
CA VAL A 1033 -24.71 31.80 -0.16
C VAL A 1033 -24.35 32.73 1.00
N MET A 1034 -23.25 32.47 1.71
CA MET A 1034 -22.80 33.33 2.81
C MET A 1034 -22.42 34.74 2.33
N GLU A 1035 -21.79 34.86 1.17
CA GLU A 1035 -21.40 36.14 0.58
C GLU A 1035 -22.60 36.93 0.06
N THR A 1036 -23.57 36.30 -0.61
CA THR A 1036 -24.60 37.01 -1.40
C THR A 1036 -26.02 36.94 -0.87
N ALA A 1037 -26.39 35.95 -0.04
CA ALA A 1037 -27.76 35.87 0.48
C ALA A 1037 -27.94 36.79 1.70
N ASP A 1038 -29.02 37.56 1.72
CA ASP A 1038 -29.31 38.55 2.76
C ASP A 1038 -30.39 38.11 3.75
N SER A 1039 -30.96 36.93 3.56
CA SER A 1039 -31.98 36.35 4.43
C SER A 1039 -31.94 34.82 4.45
N TYR A 1040 -32.52 34.23 5.50
CA TYR A 1040 -32.75 32.79 5.61
C TYR A 1040 -33.53 32.23 4.39
N ALA A 1041 -34.57 32.94 3.95
CA ALA A 1041 -35.41 32.50 2.83
C ALA A 1041 -34.63 32.46 1.50
N GLN A 1042 -33.83 33.50 1.22
CA GLN A 1042 -32.98 33.55 0.03
C GLN A 1042 -31.89 32.47 0.08
N ALA A 1043 -31.26 32.28 1.24
CA ALA A 1043 -30.28 31.21 1.43
C ALA A 1043 -30.89 29.83 1.16
N LYS A 1044 -32.08 29.56 1.73
CA LYS A 1044 -32.84 28.33 1.50
C LYS A 1044 -33.11 28.12 0.00
N GLN A 1045 -33.59 29.14 -0.71
CA GLN A 1045 -33.89 29.07 -2.14
C GLN A 1045 -32.65 28.72 -2.98
N MET A 1046 -31.53 29.39 -2.72
CA MET A 1046 -30.26 29.12 -3.41
C MET A 1046 -29.79 27.68 -3.15
N LEU A 1047 -29.88 27.22 -1.89
CA LEU A 1047 -29.48 25.88 -1.48
C LEU A 1047 -30.40 24.78 -1.99
N THR A 1048 -31.66 25.07 -2.34
CA THR A 1048 -32.58 24.10 -2.96
C THR A 1048 -32.46 24.01 -4.47
N GLY A 1049 -32.23 25.15 -5.14
CA GLY A 1049 -32.35 25.25 -6.61
C GLY A 1049 -31.03 25.18 -7.38
N THR A 1050 -29.88 25.30 -6.72
CA THR A 1050 -28.58 25.31 -7.43
C THR A 1050 -28.13 23.89 -7.74
N LYS A 1051 -27.79 23.63 -9.00
CA LYS A 1051 -27.19 22.36 -9.44
C LYS A 1051 -25.78 22.18 -8.85
N MET A 1052 -25.54 21.01 -8.27
CA MET A 1052 -24.34 20.70 -7.52
C MET A 1052 -23.54 19.54 -8.10
N LEU A 1053 -22.23 19.60 -7.84
CA LEU A 1053 -21.29 18.55 -8.19
C LEU A 1053 -21.59 17.27 -7.41
N ALA A 1054 -21.94 17.42 -6.14
CA ALA A 1054 -22.12 16.32 -5.20
C ALA A 1054 -23.43 16.52 -4.41
N PRO A 1055 -24.09 15.44 -3.97
CA PRO A 1055 -25.23 15.53 -3.07
C PRO A 1055 -24.80 15.92 -1.65
N ALA A 1056 -25.64 16.69 -0.97
CA ALA A 1056 -25.35 17.23 0.36
C ALA A 1056 -26.58 17.19 1.28
N TYR A 1057 -26.34 17.39 2.58
CA TYR A 1057 -27.32 17.95 3.48
C TYR A 1057 -26.89 19.36 3.87
N PHE A 1058 -27.76 20.35 3.65
CA PHE A 1058 -27.56 21.68 4.20
C PHE A 1058 -28.43 21.88 5.42
N ILE A 1059 -27.82 22.18 6.56
CA ILE A 1059 -28.54 22.52 7.78
C ILE A 1059 -28.49 24.04 7.87
N LEU A 1060 -29.66 24.67 7.90
CA LEU A 1060 -29.81 26.12 7.85
C LEU A 1060 -30.61 26.58 9.08
N GLY A 1061 -30.07 27.54 9.83
CA GLY A 1061 -30.74 28.18 10.96
C GLY A 1061 -30.86 29.68 10.75
N GLY A 1062 -32.02 30.27 10.98
CA GLY A 1062 -32.29 31.70 10.82
C GLY A 1062 -32.20 32.49 12.11
N ASN A 1063 -32.79 33.68 12.12
CA ASN A 1063 -32.77 34.62 13.26
C ASN A 1063 -34.12 34.74 13.98
N SER A 1064 -35.15 34.02 13.51
CA SER A 1064 -36.52 34.07 14.02
C SER A 1064 -37.00 32.67 14.40
N THR A 1065 -37.98 32.58 15.31
CA THR A 1065 -38.59 31.31 15.72
C THR A 1065 -38.97 30.46 14.49
N MET A 1066 -38.82 29.14 14.61
CA MET A 1066 -39.11 28.16 13.54
C MET A 1066 -38.22 28.21 12.29
N GLN A 1067 -37.30 29.18 12.15
CA GLN A 1067 -36.36 29.21 11.01
C GLN A 1067 -35.23 28.20 11.20
N GLY A 1068 -35.53 26.91 11.08
CA GLY A 1068 -34.53 25.85 11.06
C GLY A 1068 -34.96 24.73 10.13
N CYS A 1069 -34.09 24.32 9.21
CA CYS A 1069 -34.37 23.21 8.30
C CYS A 1069 -33.13 22.38 7.95
N ILE A 1070 -33.37 21.15 7.49
CA ILE A 1070 -32.40 20.29 6.82
C ILE A 1070 -32.85 20.12 5.37
N ILE A 1071 -32.04 20.59 4.43
CA ILE A 1071 -32.27 20.45 2.99
C ILE A 1071 -31.47 19.23 2.53
N THR A 1072 -32.17 18.15 2.18
CA THR A 1072 -31.57 16.94 1.60
C THR A 1072 -31.50 17.08 0.09
N ARG A 1073 -30.28 17.10 -0.46
CA ARG A 1073 -30.03 17.37 -1.89
C ARG A 1073 -29.57 16.13 -2.66
N SER A 1074 -30.08 15.98 -3.89
CA SER A 1074 -29.35 15.31 -4.97
C SER A 1074 -28.42 16.34 -5.65
N ARG A 1075 -27.74 15.93 -6.72
CA ARG A 1075 -26.97 16.87 -7.54
C ARG A 1075 -27.86 17.91 -8.21
N ASP A 1076 -29.04 17.52 -8.68
CA ASP A 1076 -29.92 18.39 -9.46
C ASP A 1076 -31.03 19.04 -8.62
N ASP A 1077 -31.58 18.32 -7.63
CA ASP A 1077 -32.84 18.68 -6.97
C ASP A 1077 -32.75 18.67 -5.44
N ALA A 1078 -33.70 19.35 -4.79
CA ALA A 1078 -34.01 19.12 -3.38
C ALA A 1078 -34.94 17.91 -3.25
N ILE A 1079 -34.43 16.84 -2.63
CA ILE A 1079 -35.18 15.60 -2.42
C ILE A 1079 -36.20 15.80 -1.30
N ASP A 1080 -35.77 16.50 -0.25
CA ASP A 1080 -36.59 16.78 0.92
C ASP A 1080 -36.11 18.05 1.61
N VAL A 1081 -37.05 18.78 2.20
CA VAL A 1081 -36.78 19.95 3.04
C VAL A 1081 -37.48 19.74 4.37
N TRP A 1082 -36.74 19.20 5.33
CA TRP A 1082 -37.27 18.91 6.65
C TRP A 1082 -37.20 20.15 7.53
N GLU A 1083 -38.34 20.82 7.69
CA GLU A 1083 -38.47 22.03 8.50
C GLU A 1083 -38.94 21.71 9.93
N ARG A 1084 -38.57 22.60 10.84
CA ARG A 1084 -39.24 22.67 12.15
C ARG A 1084 -40.72 23.01 11.93
N SER A 1085 -41.62 22.31 12.62
CA SER A 1085 -43.07 22.54 12.52
C SER A 1085 -43.71 22.77 13.89
N ALA A 1086 -44.75 23.62 13.91
CA ALA A 1086 -45.56 23.91 15.09
C ALA A 1086 -46.64 22.83 15.36
N ALA A 1087 -46.79 21.84 14.47
CA ALA A 1087 -47.78 20.76 14.62
C ALA A 1087 -47.38 19.74 15.71
N ALA A 1088 -48.37 18.97 16.19
CA ALA A 1088 -48.54 18.27 17.47
C ALA A 1088 -47.38 17.45 18.12
N ASN A 1089 -46.19 17.34 17.51
CA ASN A 1089 -45.02 16.63 18.03
C ASN A 1089 -43.76 17.53 18.18
N HIS A 1090 -43.92 18.84 18.38
CA HIS A 1090 -42.88 19.83 18.71
C HIS A 1090 -41.41 19.36 18.51
N THR A 1091 -40.90 19.37 17.28
CA THR A 1091 -39.46 19.12 17.04
C THR A 1091 -38.68 20.40 17.31
N TRP A 1092 -38.46 20.70 18.60
CA TRP A 1092 -37.67 21.85 19.06
C TRP A 1092 -36.20 21.79 18.65
N TYR A 1093 -35.76 20.72 18.00
CA TYR A 1093 -34.47 20.59 17.33
C TYR A 1093 -34.55 19.68 16.10
N LEU A 1094 -33.58 19.82 15.20
CA LEU A 1094 -33.31 18.90 14.10
C LEU A 1094 -31.83 18.46 14.19
N LEU A 1095 -31.58 17.16 14.02
CA LEU A 1095 -30.23 16.58 14.05
C LEU A 1095 -29.99 15.81 12.76
N GLN A 1096 -28.93 16.22 12.03
CA GLN A 1096 -28.50 15.58 10.79
C GLN A 1096 -27.08 15.08 10.89
N THR A 1097 -26.86 13.85 10.44
CA THR A 1097 -25.55 13.23 10.27
C THR A 1097 -25.25 13.10 8.77
N ASN A 1098 -24.98 11.90 8.25
CA ASN A 1098 -24.62 11.65 6.86
C ASN A 1098 -25.57 10.67 6.14
N TYR A 1099 -26.75 10.43 6.70
CA TYR A 1099 -27.76 9.52 6.13
C TYR A 1099 -29.13 10.17 6.10
N ASP A 1100 -30.01 9.74 5.19
CA ASP A 1100 -31.34 10.33 5.01
C ASP A 1100 -32.16 10.16 6.30
N HIS A 1101 -32.96 11.17 6.67
CA HIS A 1101 -33.69 11.13 7.95
C HIS A 1101 -34.78 10.05 8.02
N TRP A 1102 -35.36 9.70 6.87
CA TRP A 1102 -36.35 8.64 6.72
C TRP A 1102 -35.75 7.23 6.58
N LYS A 1103 -34.42 7.09 6.62
CA LYS A 1103 -33.74 5.79 6.55
C LYS A 1103 -33.12 5.43 7.90
N PRO A 1104 -33.01 4.12 8.23
CA PRO A 1104 -32.27 3.69 9.39
C PRO A 1104 -30.79 4.12 9.29
N PRO A 1105 -30.13 4.39 10.43
CA PRO A 1105 -28.69 4.66 10.47
C PRO A 1105 -27.91 3.46 9.94
N PHE A 1106 -26.69 3.73 9.46
CA PHE A 1106 -25.78 2.66 9.09
C PHE A 1106 -25.38 1.89 10.35
N VAL A 1107 -25.49 0.55 10.34
CA VAL A 1107 -25.18 -0.31 11.51
C VAL A 1107 -23.77 -0.06 12.05
N LEU A 1108 -22.90 0.26 11.10
CA LEU A 1108 -21.57 0.76 11.32
C LEU A 1108 -21.64 2.05 12.20
N ASP A 1109 -22.08 3.14 11.57
CA ASP A 1109 -22.09 4.55 12.02
C ASP A 1109 -23.48 4.98 12.50
N ASP A 1110 -23.78 4.82 13.79
CA ASP A 1110 -24.99 5.39 14.37
C ASP A 1110 -24.69 6.51 15.37
N ARG A 1111 -24.51 7.73 14.83
CA ARG A 1111 -24.41 8.97 15.62
C ARG A 1111 -25.75 9.64 15.87
N ARG A 1112 -26.73 9.45 14.98
CA ARG A 1112 -28.07 10.05 15.07
C ARG A 1112 -28.86 9.52 16.27
N THR A 1113 -28.93 8.21 16.46
CA THR A 1113 -29.70 7.63 17.57
C THR A 1113 -29.20 8.09 18.95
N PRO A 1114 -27.90 7.97 19.28
CA PRO A 1114 -27.38 8.47 20.56
C PRO A 1114 -27.47 9.99 20.66
N GLY A 1115 -27.21 10.74 19.57
CA GLY A 1115 -27.39 12.19 19.55
C GLY A 1115 -28.83 12.63 19.88
N ASN A 1116 -29.82 11.99 19.25
CA ASN A 1116 -31.24 12.23 19.53
C ASN A 1116 -31.61 11.86 20.97
N LYS A 1117 -31.14 10.72 21.45
CA LYS A 1117 -31.34 10.30 22.85
C LYS A 1117 -30.81 11.36 23.82
N CYS A 1118 -29.63 11.92 23.56
CA CYS A 1118 -29.04 12.95 24.40
C CYS A 1118 -29.77 14.29 24.30
N MET A 1119 -30.19 14.71 23.10
CA MET A 1119 -31.02 15.91 22.93
C MET A 1119 -32.33 15.80 23.71
N MET A 1120 -33.04 14.69 23.58
CA MET A 1120 -34.28 14.42 24.31
C MET A 1120 -34.06 14.42 25.83
N ALA A 1121 -32.95 13.83 26.30
CA ALA A 1121 -32.63 13.80 27.73
C ALA A 1121 -32.30 15.18 28.32
N LYS A 1122 -31.72 16.10 27.54
CA LYS A 1122 -31.48 17.49 27.98
C LYS A 1122 -32.75 18.33 27.98
N GLY A 1123 -33.64 18.08 27.02
CA GLY A 1123 -34.91 18.78 26.86
C GLY A 1123 -34.75 20.25 26.43
N GLN A 1124 -35.87 20.87 26.07
CA GLN A 1124 -35.89 22.23 25.52
C GLN A 1124 -35.63 23.33 26.57
N ALA A 1125 -36.06 23.11 27.82
CA ALA A 1125 -36.04 24.15 28.87
C ALA A 1125 -34.64 24.65 29.22
N SER A 1126 -33.63 23.77 29.13
CA SER A 1126 -32.24 24.08 29.44
C SER A 1126 -31.38 24.31 28.19
N MET A 1127 -31.97 24.35 27.00
CA MET A 1127 -31.21 24.32 25.75
C MET A 1127 -30.35 25.57 25.55
N GLY A 1128 -29.06 25.36 25.33
CA GLY A 1128 -28.08 26.40 25.03
C GLY A 1128 -26.74 25.79 24.58
N PHE A 1129 -25.71 26.63 24.46
CA PHE A 1129 -24.38 26.18 24.02
C PHE A 1129 -23.79 25.07 24.87
N LYS A 1130 -23.95 25.13 26.20
CA LYS A 1130 -23.46 24.11 27.12
C LYS A 1130 -24.08 22.74 26.82
N GLU A 1131 -25.39 22.70 26.63
CA GLU A 1131 -26.17 21.48 26.46
C GLU A 1131 -25.90 20.86 25.09
N ILE A 1132 -25.85 21.66 24.03
CA ILE A 1132 -25.56 21.18 22.68
C ILE A 1132 -24.10 20.71 22.57
N PHE A 1133 -23.15 21.46 23.16
CA PHE A 1133 -21.74 21.03 23.20
C PHE A 1133 -21.57 19.71 23.94
N ASN A 1134 -22.29 19.50 25.04
CA ASN A 1134 -22.31 18.24 25.77
C ASN A 1134 -22.85 17.08 24.92
N VAL A 1135 -23.91 17.31 24.13
CA VAL A 1135 -24.43 16.31 23.18
C VAL A 1135 -23.39 15.97 22.12
N LEU A 1136 -22.76 16.98 21.53
CA LEU A 1136 -21.70 16.80 20.52
C LEU A 1136 -20.43 16.17 21.11
N SER A 1137 -20.22 16.27 22.42
CA SER A 1137 -19.10 15.63 23.15
C SER A 1137 -19.42 14.20 23.61
N SER A 1138 -20.63 13.69 23.36
CA SER A 1138 -21.06 12.35 23.76
C SER A 1138 -20.66 11.31 22.72
N ILE A 1139 -20.13 10.16 23.13
CA ILE A 1139 -19.69 9.11 22.20
C ILE A 1139 -20.91 8.30 21.72
N PRO A 1140 -21.07 7.99 20.42
CA PRO A 1140 -20.14 8.19 19.29
C PRO A 1140 -20.29 9.49 18.50
N VAL A 1141 -21.12 10.45 18.93
CA VAL A 1141 -21.24 11.77 18.27
C VAL A 1141 -19.89 12.49 18.26
N LEU A 1142 -19.15 12.40 19.37
CA LEU A 1142 -17.70 12.61 19.42
C LEU A 1142 -16.99 11.30 19.07
N ASN A 1143 -16.07 11.34 18.11
CA ASN A 1143 -15.32 10.19 17.65
C ASN A 1143 -13.87 10.56 17.28
N LYS A 1144 -13.06 9.58 16.88
CA LYS A 1144 -11.63 9.79 16.54
C LYS A 1144 -11.41 10.70 15.32
N LEU A 1145 -12.38 10.81 14.41
CA LEU A 1145 -12.32 11.69 13.25
C LEU A 1145 -12.72 13.13 13.58
N THR A 1146 -13.36 13.39 14.73
CA THR A 1146 -13.79 14.74 15.09
C THR A 1146 -12.59 15.68 15.20
N THR A 1147 -12.63 16.73 14.37
CA THR A 1147 -11.57 17.75 14.25
C THR A 1147 -11.91 18.99 15.06
N TYR A 1148 -13.12 19.52 14.91
CA TYR A 1148 -13.63 20.64 15.71
C TYR A 1148 -15.13 20.53 15.98
N THR A 1149 -15.56 21.23 17.03
CA THR A 1149 -16.94 21.57 17.32
C THR A 1149 -17.14 23.07 17.12
N ALA A 1150 -18.21 23.48 16.43
CA ALA A 1150 -18.60 24.88 16.29
C ALA A 1150 -19.99 25.13 16.90
N LEU A 1151 -20.18 26.27 17.55
CA LEU A 1151 -21.39 26.73 18.21
C LEU A 1151 -21.72 28.13 17.71
N MET A 1152 -22.95 28.34 17.26
CA MET A 1152 -23.35 29.58 16.58
C MET A 1152 -24.72 30.05 17.06
N ARG A 1153 -24.85 31.37 17.27
CA ARG A 1153 -26.10 32.08 17.57
C ARG A 1153 -26.29 33.23 16.59
N VAL A 1154 -27.40 33.21 15.86
CA VAL A 1154 -27.62 34.14 14.75
C VAL A 1154 -27.99 35.55 15.21
N ASP A 1155 -28.88 35.67 16.18
CA ASP A 1155 -29.41 36.93 16.71
C ASP A 1155 -28.32 37.84 17.30
N THR A 1156 -27.35 37.27 18.03
CA THR A 1156 -26.21 38.03 18.59
C THR A 1156 -24.95 38.01 17.73
N GLY A 1157 -24.87 37.14 16.73
CA GLY A 1157 -23.65 36.91 15.97
C GLY A 1157 -22.57 36.18 16.75
N GLU A 1158 -22.93 35.47 17.83
CA GLU A 1158 -22.00 34.76 18.69
C GLU A 1158 -21.51 33.47 18.00
N TYR A 1159 -20.18 33.29 17.92
CA TYR A 1159 -19.54 32.17 17.25
C TYR A 1159 -18.37 31.65 18.08
N HIS A 1160 -18.45 30.40 18.50
CA HIS A 1160 -17.38 29.72 19.23
C HIS A 1160 -16.99 28.44 18.50
N SER A 1161 -15.69 28.10 18.48
CA SER A 1161 -15.26 26.81 17.97
C SER A 1161 -14.02 26.29 18.65
N TYR A 1162 -14.00 24.98 18.85
CA TYR A 1162 -13.00 24.29 19.65
C TYR A 1162 -12.47 23.09 18.90
N ARG A 1163 -11.14 22.92 18.88
CA ARG A 1163 -10.48 21.70 18.43
C ARG A 1163 -10.90 20.55 19.33
N GLN A 1164 -11.29 19.43 18.72
CA GLN A 1164 -11.73 18.25 19.44
C GLN A 1164 -10.75 17.10 19.29
N THR A 1165 -10.63 16.29 20.34
CA THR A 1165 -9.95 15.00 20.31
C THR A 1165 -10.77 13.99 21.10
N CYS A 1166 -10.66 12.71 20.76
CA CYS A 1166 -11.36 11.66 21.48
C CYS A 1166 -10.36 10.64 22.05
N LYS A 1167 -10.23 10.63 23.39
CA LYS A 1167 -9.34 9.71 24.11
C LYS A 1167 -9.97 8.31 24.20
N ASP A 1168 -9.13 7.29 24.22
CA ASP A 1168 -9.62 5.91 24.35
C ASP A 1168 -10.29 5.68 25.72
N PRO A 1169 -11.36 4.86 25.77
CA PRO A 1169 -12.01 4.18 24.65
C PRO A 1169 -12.91 5.14 23.84
N CYS A 1170 -12.71 5.21 22.53
CA CYS A 1170 -13.55 6.01 21.66
C CYS A 1170 -13.79 5.34 20.31
N ALA A 1171 -14.94 5.64 19.71
CA ALA A 1171 -15.33 5.14 18.41
C ALA A 1171 -14.29 5.54 17.35
N PRO A 1172 -13.63 4.57 16.70
CA PRO A 1172 -12.58 4.85 15.73
C PRO A 1172 -13.11 5.23 14.35
N TRP A 1173 -14.43 5.07 14.14
CA TRP A 1173 -15.19 5.15 12.90
C TRP A 1173 -14.38 5.50 11.67
#